data_AF-Q1NA00-F1
#
_entry.id   AF-Q1NA00-F1
#
_cell.length_a   1.000
_cell.length_b   1.000
_cell.length_c   1.000
_cell.angle_alpha   90.00
_cell.angle_beta   90.00
_cell.angle_gamma   90.00
#
_symmetry.space_group_name_H-M   'P 1'
#
loop_
_entity.id
_entity.type
_entity.pdbx_description
1 polymer ?
#
loop_
_entity_poly.entity_id
_entity_poly.type
_entity_poly.pdbx_seq_one_letter_code
_entity_poly.pdbx_strand_id
1 'polypeptide(L)'
;MIPAEAAPAEHVALIKQSPLFNEDWYLRTYPDVRILGVDAAAHYLWLGSLLRRDPSSEFSTSGYLEMNPDVGAAGMNPLLHYVKNGHRENRRLGPRRRALDPASWKQGDVPVIADAPSVLLCAHEVNAHMFGGERSFIDMLDALGQMRLNIYVAVPKEGNPDYIELLRSKSCGLFAFPYGQWTKNRGPDETSIEDFTHIIEQCNISLVYCNTIVLVDPLIAARRAGRVTAIHARELIDHDEHLCNRMGMDAKGIIDRILQQTDYVIANSAATQKLFERSKRGFHAPNVAKVDALDMPNVVQDRIVFGIVSSNIPKKGIADFVEVARRAEAAAPNAFFRVIGPENDYVAELRAAGLPGNLEFAGYADTPAEAMAQLNVVLALSHFAESFGRTVAEAQAARRPVIAYRWGAVPELIDDNQSGFLVDYKDIDAVLARVVTLCQDPDRIATMGDAGREKILRQFAPVVLRNNLRHALSTMLNEPVPLRIDETRRLTIIVPVYNAPEAVERCLQSVLTRTDLTRHRVLMINDGSSDERVQPLLDRFALNPGFNLLVNPQNMGYTRTINRGIAWAGDDDILLLNSDTIVHDGWIEGMRKVALGTPRAGTVTAMGDNSGSFSFPTPNIVNPRPEGLSHDEWAHRIISFTQESDPIDVPTGNGFCMYIRRDLMDHIGLFDEEAFPRGYGEENDFCMRTIKAGWKNFISPHAYVFHQRTASFGAEKDGLIKTAMEIVHQRHPDYARKVKAAFGSGKMKQLRALAAKAYEEDAVATRPAWRDAPVGEPVDASVHRVGPERRFLSLNQTMIDWHSLRSNAPQRDPDLVSIIVCVYNQYSLTNKCLNALVRQCGRAKVEIIMVNNGSDEETSGLLDQWAERDGRISVIHNFDNLNFSLGNNVGFAASQGGRIIFLNNDTEVQPGWLEPLLAPLADPEVMGSQPKLLYPDGKVQCVGVVFSGKTPLGYPIYVDEDAGSPLVADNRRFRAITGACFAMRAADFAAVGGFDPIFINGQEDIDLCYRLGDGRHVFEYAAGSTVIHHEGRTKGRGRFIIHNRYSYTARWGKAFPGDDVDFYTRDGFVVAEYMIDRPELETEGIACWRARIEAR
;
A
#
# COMPACT_ATOMS: atom_id res chain seq x y z
N MET A 1 -31.45 10.48 -5.09
CA MET A 1 -32.87 10.27 -4.72
C MET A 1 -33.51 9.36 -5.77
N ILE A 2 -34.32 8.40 -5.34
CA ILE A 2 -35.16 7.56 -6.22
C ILE A 2 -36.62 7.93 -5.91
N PRO A 3 -37.55 8.01 -6.88
CA PRO A 3 -38.88 8.60 -6.65
C PRO A 3 -39.77 7.73 -5.75
N ALA A 4 -40.49 8.37 -4.83
CA ALA A 4 -41.41 7.71 -3.90
C ALA A 4 -42.81 7.51 -4.48
N GLU A 5 -42.92 6.95 -5.69
CA GLU A 5 -44.23 6.70 -6.33
C GLU A 5 -44.62 5.21 -6.29
N ALA A 6 -45.64 4.93 -5.46
CA ALA A 6 -46.51 3.75 -5.47
C ALA A 6 -45.90 2.35 -5.25
N ALA A 7 -45.52 2.05 -3.99
CA ALA A 7 -45.79 0.70 -3.48
C ALA A 7 -47.32 0.48 -3.44
N PRO A 8 -47.86 -0.67 -3.87
CA PRO A 8 -49.23 -1.04 -3.54
C PRO A 8 -49.36 -1.09 -2.02
N ALA A 9 -50.18 -0.22 -1.43
CA ALA A 9 -50.35 -0.14 0.03
C ALA A 9 -50.77 -1.50 0.65
N GLU A 10 -51.49 -2.31 -0.13
CA GLU A 10 -51.82 -3.71 0.17
C GLU A 10 -50.58 -4.59 0.44
N HIS A 11 -49.50 -4.45 -0.35
CA HIS A 11 -48.29 -5.26 -0.18
C HIS A 11 -47.51 -4.87 1.09
N VAL A 12 -47.47 -3.57 1.41
CA VAL A 12 -46.88 -3.07 2.66
C VAL A 12 -47.68 -3.57 3.86
N ALA A 13 -49.02 -3.51 3.78
CA ALA A 13 -49.91 -4.04 4.81
C ALA A 13 -49.74 -5.56 5.01
N LEU A 14 -49.64 -6.34 3.94
CA LEU A 14 -49.40 -7.79 4.01
C LEU A 14 -48.05 -8.14 4.66
N ILE A 15 -47.00 -7.36 4.41
CA ILE A 15 -45.71 -7.53 5.12
C ILE A 15 -45.85 -7.16 6.59
N LYS A 16 -46.46 -6.02 6.94
CA LYS A 16 -46.67 -5.61 8.34
C LYS A 16 -47.53 -6.58 9.15
N GLN A 17 -48.50 -7.24 8.52
CA GLN A 17 -49.37 -8.23 9.17
C GLN A 17 -48.73 -9.63 9.27
N SER A 18 -47.57 -9.85 8.65
CA SER A 18 -46.87 -11.12 8.72
C SER A 18 -46.19 -11.30 10.08
N PRO A 19 -46.36 -12.44 10.79
CA PRO A 19 -45.61 -12.73 12.01
C PRO A 19 -44.10 -12.91 11.76
N LEU A 20 -43.69 -12.97 10.48
CA LEU A 20 -42.32 -13.11 10.01
C LEU A 20 -41.70 -11.75 9.60
N PHE A 21 -42.41 -10.64 9.84
CA PHE A 21 -41.87 -9.28 9.81
C PHE A 21 -41.92 -8.69 11.23
N ASN A 22 -40.85 -8.05 11.69
CA ASN A 22 -40.82 -7.40 13.00
C ASN A 22 -40.21 -6.01 12.87
N GLU A 23 -41.04 -4.97 12.91
CA GLU A 23 -40.66 -3.57 12.65
C GLU A 23 -39.58 -3.08 13.62
N ASP A 24 -39.75 -3.32 14.92
CA ASP A 24 -38.76 -2.92 15.95
C ASP A 24 -37.42 -3.66 15.79
N TRP A 25 -37.46 -4.95 15.44
CA TRP A 25 -36.26 -5.72 15.14
C TRP A 25 -35.58 -5.17 13.87
N TYR A 26 -36.34 -4.94 12.80
CA TYR A 26 -35.84 -4.46 11.53
C TYR A 26 -35.18 -3.08 11.65
N LEU A 27 -35.78 -2.15 12.40
CA LEU A 27 -35.24 -0.81 12.66
C LEU A 27 -34.06 -0.79 13.64
N ARG A 28 -33.89 -1.82 14.48
CA ARG A 28 -32.68 -2.02 15.29
C ARG A 28 -31.54 -2.63 14.47
N THR A 29 -31.83 -3.68 13.70
CA THR A 29 -30.86 -4.39 12.85
C THR A 29 -30.40 -3.54 11.67
N TYR A 30 -31.23 -2.63 11.17
CA TYR A 30 -30.91 -1.73 10.06
C TYR A 30 -31.10 -0.25 10.45
N PRO A 31 -30.13 0.35 11.19
CA PRO A 31 -30.23 1.71 11.69
C PRO A 31 -30.35 2.78 10.61
N ASP A 32 -29.87 2.51 9.39
CA ASP A 32 -29.99 3.40 8.23
C ASP A 32 -31.47 3.61 7.84
N VAL A 33 -32.30 2.57 7.91
CA VAL A 33 -33.75 2.64 7.65
C VAL A 33 -34.42 3.56 8.68
N ARG A 34 -34.01 3.44 9.95
CA ARG A 34 -34.47 4.27 11.06
C ARG A 34 -34.03 5.73 10.91
N ILE A 35 -32.81 5.98 10.45
CA ILE A 35 -32.26 7.33 10.18
C ILE A 35 -32.99 7.99 9.00
N LEU A 36 -33.30 7.22 7.95
CA LEU A 36 -34.04 7.70 6.78
C LEU A 36 -35.52 8.02 7.08
N GLY A 37 -36.06 7.60 8.23
CA GLY A 37 -37.45 7.87 8.62
C GLY A 37 -38.51 7.21 7.72
N VAL A 38 -38.12 6.21 6.93
CA VAL A 38 -39.01 5.51 5.99
C VAL A 38 -39.70 4.33 6.68
N ASP A 39 -40.91 4.01 6.24
CA ASP A 39 -41.67 2.86 6.73
C ASP A 39 -40.88 1.55 6.55
N ALA A 40 -40.70 0.78 7.63
CA ALA A 40 -39.79 -0.35 7.63
C ALA A 40 -40.24 -1.47 6.67
N ALA A 41 -41.54 -1.70 6.55
CA ALA A 41 -42.10 -2.72 5.66
C ALA A 41 -42.06 -2.27 4.20
N ALA A 42 -42.32 -0.99 3.92
CA ALA A 42 -42.15 -0.43 2.58
C ALA A 42 -40.68 -0.43 2.15
N HIS A 43 -39.75 -0.10 3.04
CA HIS A 43 -38.32 -0.21 2.79
C HIS A 43 -37.92 -1.66 2.52
N TYR A 44 -38.36 -2.61 3.34
CA TYR A 44 -38.07 -4.03 3.11
C TYR A 44 -38.63 -4.54 1.77
N LEU A 45 -39.86 -4.14 1.43
CA LEU A 45 -40.53 -4.50 0.17
C LEU A 45 -39.73 -4.05 -1.06
N TRP A 46 -39.26 -2.81 -1.06
CA TRP A 46 -38.60 -2.19 -2.22
C TRP A 46 -37.09 -2.43 -2.30
N LEU A 47 -36.40 -2.33 -1.17
CA LEU A 47 -34.94 -2.24 -1.14
C LEU A 47 -34.32 -3.29 -0.20
N GLY A 48 -34.91 -3.55 0.96
CA GLY A 48 -34.38 -4.52 1.92
C GLY A 48 -34.18 -5.92 1.33
N SER A 49 -35.17 -6.47 0.63
CA SER A 49 -35.03 -7.79 -0.01
C SER A 49 -34.02 -7.84 -1.15
N LEU A 50 -33.83 -6.72 -1.87
CA LEU A 50 -32.80 -6.59 -2.90
C LEU A 50 -31.40 -6.56 -2.27
N LEU A 51 -31.26 -5.82 -1.16
CA LEU A 51 -30.06 -5.77 -0.32
C LEU A 51 -29.87 -7.03 0.55
N ARG A 52 -30.64 -8.10 0.32
CA ARG A 52 -30.60 -9.37 1.09
C ARG A 52 -30.78 -9.22 2.61
N ARG A 53 -31.38 -8.12 3.05
CA ARG A 53 -31.75 -7.88 4.45
C ARG A 53 -32.88 -8.81 4.85
N ASP A 54 -32.93 -9.18 6.11
CA ASP A 54 -33.91 -10.10 6.65
C ASP A 54 -35.04 -9.34 7.36
N PRO A 55 -36.31 -9.76 7.28
CA PRO A 55 -37.45 -9.01 7.82
C PRO A 55 -37.69 -9.20 9.34
N SER A 56 -37.08 -10.21 9.97
CA SER A 56 -37.27 -10.52 11.40
C SER A 56 -36.18 -11.46 11.95
N SER A 57 -36.30 -11.88 13.21
CA SER A 57 -35.53 -12.99 13.81
C SER A 57 -35.92 -14.38 13.25
N GLU A 58 -37.09 -14.52 12.62
CA GLU A 58 -37.67 -15.82 12.24
C GLU A 58 -37.63 -16.14 10.73
N PHE A 59 -37.14 -15.20 9.91
CA PHE A 59 -37.12 -15.35 8.45
C PHE A 59 -35.78 -14.86 7.87
N SER A 60 -35.15 -15.68 7.03
CA SER A 60 -33.98 -15.29 6.26
C SER A 60 -34.32 -15.12 4.79
N THR A 61 -34.19 -13.91 4.27
CA THR A 61 -34.35 -13.56 2.86
C THR A 61 -33.39 -14.34 1.97
N SER A 62 -32.13 -14.48 2.41
CA SER A 62 -31.11 -15.24 1.68
C SER A 62 -31.39 -16.74 1.72
N GLY A 63 -31.62 -17.31 2.91
CA GLY A 63 -31.91 -18.75 3.07
C GLY A 63 -33.23 -19.17 2.39
N TYR A 64 -34.24 -18.29 2.37
CA TYR A 64 -35.46 -18.54 1.63
C TYR A 64 -35.21 -18.62 0.12
N LEU A 65 -34.41 -17.71 -0.44
CA LEU A 65 -34.10 -17.68 -1.87
C LEU A 65 -33.15 -18.80 -2.31
N GLU A 66 -32.24 -19.24 -1.44
CA GLU A 66 -31.39 -20.42 -1.69
C GLU A 66 -32.23 -21.69 -1.81
N MET A 67 -33.21 -21.88 -0.91
CA MET A 67 -34.14 -23.02 -0.94
C MET A 67 -35.22 -22.91 -2.04
N ASN A 68 -35.44 -21.71 -2.59
CA ASN A 68 -36.48 -21.42 -3.60
C ASN A 68 -35.90 -20.54 -4.73
N PRO A 69 -34.97 -21.07 -5.54
CA PRO A 69 -34.26 -20.29 -6.57
C PRO A 69 -35.18 -19.78 -7.68
N ASP A 70 -36.34 -20.41 -7.88
CA ASP A 70 -37.41 -19.97 -8.78
C ASP A 70 -37.97 -18.58 -8.40
N VAL A 71 -38.14 -18.33 -7.09
CA VAL A 71 -38.60 -17.04 -6.55
C VAL A 71 -37.54 -15.95 -6.80
N GLY A 72 -36.27 -16.30 -6.70
CA GLY A 72 -35.14 -15.40 -6.96
C GLY A 72 -35.00 -15.07 -8.45
N ALA A 73 -35.10 -16.06 -9.34
CA ALA A 73 -35.05 -15.88 -10.78
C ALA A 73 -36.22 -15.01 -11.31
N ALA A 74 -37.40 -15.13 -10.69
CA ALA A 74 -38.57 -14.30 -10.99
C ALA A 74 -38.52 -12.89 -10.36
N GLY A 75 -37.46 -12.53 -9.62
CA GLY A 75 -37.30 -11.22 -9.00
C GLY A 75 -38.32 -10.89 -7.90
N MET A 76 -38.99 -11.89 -7.32
CA MET A 76 -40.06 -11.69 -6.35
C MET A 76 -39.52 -11.37 -4.95
N ASN A 77 -40.21 -10.51 -4.19
CA ASN A 77 -39.87 -10.28 -2.77
C ASN A 77 -40.11 -11.57 -1.95
N PRO A 78 -39.11 -12.11 -1.23
CA PRO A 78 -39.19 -13.45 -0.64
C PRO A 78 -40.27 -13.61 0.43
N LEU A 79 -40.41 -12.61 1.31
CA LEU A 79 -41.42 -12.67 2.38
C LEU A 79 -42.82 -12.45 1.80
N LEU A 80 -43.00 -11.49 0.89
CA LEU A 80 -44.29 -11.27 0.25
C LEU A 80 -44.75 -12.51 -0.54
N HIS A 81 -43.82 -13.19 -1.23
CA HIS A 81 -44.08 -14.46 -1.89
C HIS A 81 -44.52 -15.53 -0.89
N TYR A 82 -43.81 -15.70 0.23
CA TYR A 82 -44.16 -16.67 1.25
C TYR A 82 -45.55 -16.41 1.87
N VAL A 83 -45.82 -15.15 2.21
CA VAL A 83 -47.10 -14.70 2.79
C VAL A 83 -48.26 -14.89 1.82
N LYS A 84 -48.09 -14.62 0.51
CA LYS A 84 -49.16 -14.82 -0.49
C LYS A 84 -49.35 -16.30 -0.85
N ASN A 85 -48.27 -17.00 -1.20
CA ASN A 85 -48.31 -18.30 -1.87
C ASN A 85 -47.49 -19.37 -1.13
N GLY A 86 -46.26 -19.07 -0.74
CA GLY A 86 -45.27 -20.07 -0.31
C GLY A 86 -45.68 -20.91 0.91
N HIS A 87 -46.46 -20.35 1.85
CA HIS A 87 -46.99 -21.12 2.97
C HIS A 87 -48.04 -22.17 2.55
N ARG A 88 -48.81 -21.92 1.47
CA ARG A 88 -49.80 -22.87 0.91
C ARG A 88 -49.14 -23.93 0.04
N GLU A 89 -48.02 -23.57 -0.59
CA GLU A 89 -47.15 -24.46 -1.36
C GLU A 89 -46.23 -25.34 -0.49
N ASN A 90 -46.31 -25.25 0.85
CA ASN A 90 -45.40 -25.92 1.79
C ASN A 90 -43.90 -25.61 1.56
N ARG A 91 -43.57 -24.40 1.04
CA ARG A 91 -42.16 -23.96 0.90
C ARG A 91 -41.51 -23.85 2.28
N ARG A 92 -40.26 -24.31 2.39
CA ARG A 92 -39.46 -24.20 3.63
C ARG A 92 -38.80 -22.82 3.73
N LEU A 93 -38.68 -22.30 4.95
CA LEU A 93 -38.14 -20.95 5.22
C LEU A 93 -36.62 -20.81 5.07
N GLY A 94 -35.89 -21.92 4.98
CA GLY A 94 -34.42 -21.94 5.01
C GLY A 94 -33.86 -21.95 6.44
N PRO A 95 -32.67 -22.54 6.68
CA PRO A 95 -32.09 -22.60 8.01
C PRO A 95 -31.42 -21.28 8.40
N ARG A 96 -31.71 -20.79 9.60
CA ARG A 96 -30.81 -19.92 10.38
C ARG A 96 -30.21 -20.74 11.50
N ARG A 97 -28.93 -21.10 11.39
CA ARG A 97 -28.12 -21.52 12.54
C ARG A 97 -27.06 -20.47 12.77
N ARG A 98 -27.07 -19.80 13.92
CA ARG A 98 -26.00 -18.87 14.34
C ARG A 98 -24.95 -19.66 15.10
N ALA A 99 -23.71 -19.18 15.20
CA ALA A 99 -22.69 -19.78 16.07
C ALA A 99 -23.13 -19.88 17.54
N LEU A 100 -24.04 -18.98 17.97
CA LEU A 100 -24.68 -18.95 19.29
C LEU A 100 -25.73 -20.05 19.53
N ASP A 101 -26.16 -20.78 18.51
CA ASP A 101 -27.11 -21.90 18.66
C ASP A 101 -26.40 -23.05 19.41
N PRO A 102 -26.93 -23.56 20.54
CA PRO A 102 -26.38 -24.72 21.23
C PRO A 102 -26.21 -25.96 20.34
N ALA A 103 -27.01 -26.11 19.27
CA ALA A 103 -26.87 -27.19 18.30
C ALA A 103 -25.69 -26.99 17.32
N SER A 104 -25.18 -25.77 17.17
CA SER A 104 -24.02 -25.44 16.34
C SER A 104 -22.68 -25.65 17.06
N TRP A 105 -22.66 -25.82 18.39
CA TRP A 105 -21.45 -26.15 19.16
C TRP A 105 -21.37 -27.65 19.47
N LYS A 106 -20.16 -28.23 19.37
CA LYS A 106 -19.85 -29.58 19.86
C LYS A 106 -18.59 -29.56 20.71
N GLN A 107 -18.70 -30.11 21.92
CA GLN A 107 -17.55 -30.31 22.80
C GLN A 107 -16.56 -31.31 22.17
N GLY A 108 -15.29 -30.90 22.08
CA GLY A 108 -14.20 -31.73 21.59
C GLY A 108 -13.64 -32.66 22.66
N ASP A 109 -12.97 -33.74 22.23
CA ASP A 109 -12.35 -34.72 23.15
C ASP A 109 -10.98 -34.28 23.68
N VAL A 110 -10.34 -33.29 23.05
CA VAL A 110 -9.04 -32.78 23.51
C VAL A 110 -9.27 -31.77 24.64
N PRO A 111 -8.78 -32.01 25.86
CA PRO A 111 -8.99 -31.09 26.97
C PRO A 111 -8.26 -29.75 26.74
N VAL A 112 -8.90 -28.66 27.17
CA VAL A 112 -8.30 -27.31 27.13
C VAL A 112 -7.10 -27.25 28.08
N ILE A 113 -5.95 -26.85 27.55
CA ILE A 113 -4.70 -26.65 28.28
C ILE A 113 -4.69 -25.22 28.83
N ALA A 114 -4.61 -25.09 30.16
CA ALA A 114 -4.44 -23.79 30.82
C ALA A 114 -3.17 -23.07 30.32
N ASP A 115 -3.29 -21.75 30.16
CA ASP A 115 -2.26 -20.82 29.69
C ASP A 115 -1.63 -21.13 28.31
N ALA A 116 -2.24 -22.04 27.53
CA ALA A 116 -1.85 -22.29 26.13
C ALA A 116 -2.61 -21.35 25.17
N PRO A 117 -1.97 -20.84 24.09
CA PRO A 117 -2.65 -20.05 23.08
C PRO A 117 -3.77 -20.82 22.38
N SER A 118 -4.91 -20.16 22.15
CA SER A 118 -6.03 -20.72 21.40
C SER A 118 -5.95 -20.37 19.92
N VAL A 119 -6.20 -21.34 19.04
CA VAL A 119 -6.22 -21.17 17.57
C VAL A 119 -7.58 -21.58 17.03
N LEU A 120 -8.21 -20.73 16.22
CA LEU A 120 -9.43 -21.07 15.49
C LEU A 120 -9.07 -21.47 14.05
N LEU A 121 -9.28 -22.73 13.72
CA LEU A 121 -8.99 -23.32 12.42
C LEU A 121 -10.26 -23.40 11.57
N CYS A 122 -10.33 -22.62 10.49
CA CYS A 122 -11.53 -22.49 9.65
C CYS A 122 -11.41 -23.31 8.36
N ALA A 123 -12.34 -24.26 8.16
CA ALA A 123 -12.54 -24.97 6.88
C ALA A 123 -13.43 -24.14 5.93
N HIS A 124 -13.42 -24.44 4.63
CA HIS A 124 -14.22 -23.70 3.63
C HIS A 124 -15.37 -24.50 2.99
N GLU A 125 -15.39 -25.81 3.22
CA GLU A 125 -16.40 -26.73 2.72
C GLU A 125 -16.43 -27.99 3.60
N VAL A 126 -17.54 -28.74 3.51
CA VAL A 126 -17.66 -30.12 4.00
C VAL A 126 -18.35 -30.92 2.90
N ASN A 127 -17.62 -31.83 2.26
CA ASN A 127 -18.15 -32.72 1.23
C ASN A 127 -18.65 -34.06 1.80
N ALA A 128 -19.56 -34.71 1.08
CA ALA A 128 -20.10 -36.02 1.45
C ALA A 128 -19.03 -37.13 1.49
N HIS A 129 -17.90 -36.93 0.80
CA HIS A 129 -16.73 -37.82 0.82
C HIS A 129 -15.46 -37.02 1.10
N MET A 130 -14.47 -37.63 1.76
CA MET A 130 -13.20 -36.97 2.12
C MET A 130 -12.21 -36.98 0.94
N PHE A 131 -12.09 -35.84 0.26
CA PHE A 131 -11.23 -35.63 -0.90
C PHE A 131 -9.88 -35.02 -0.51
N GLY A 132 -9.22 -34.36 -1.46
CA GLY A 132 -7.90 -33.75 -1.30
C GLY A 132 -7.84 -32.75 -0.14
N GLY A 133 -8.87 -31.89 -0.05
CA GLY A 133 -8.97 -30.78 0.90
C GLY A 133 -9.21 -31.23 2.34
N GLU A 134 -10.24 -32.06 2.57
CA GLU A 134 -10.57 -32.60 3.90
C GLU A 134 -9.39 -33.36 4.50
N ARG A 135 -8.75 -34.23 3.70
CA ARG A 135 -7.54 -34.97 4.14
C ARG A 135 -6.41 -34.01 4.54
N SER A 136 -6.16 -32.96 3.75
CA SER A 136 -5.12 -31.97 4.09
C SER A 136 -5.46 -31.13 5.32
N PHE A 137 -6.74 -30.85 5.57
CA PHE A 137 -7.20 -30.19 6.79
C PHE A 137 -6.95 -31.09 8.03
N ILE A 138 -7.22 -32.39 7.91
CA ILE A 138 -6.88 -33.39 8.94
C ILE A 138 -5.36 -33.48 9.15
N ASP A 139 -4.55 -33.54 8.07
CA ASP A 139 -3.08 -33.60 8.18
C ASP A 139 -2.51 -32.38 8.93
N MET A 140 -3.09 -31.19 8.75
CA MET A 140 -2.76 -30.02 9.57
C MET A 140 -3.22 -30.15 11.01
N LEU A 141 -4.45 -30.61 11.26
CA LEU A 141 -4.99 -30.77 12.60
C LEU A 141 -4.17 -31.78 13.42
N ASP A 142 -3.73 -32.88 12.79
CA ASP A 142 -2.79 -33.86 13.36
C ASP A 142 -1.41 -33.26 13.66
N ALA A 143 -0.93 -32.33 12.82
CA ALA A 143 0.34 -31.63 13.04
C ALA A 143 0.23 -30.59 14.18
N LEU A 144 -0.87 -29.84 14.25
CA LEU A 144 -1.15 -28.83 15.27
C LEU A 144 -1.45 -29.44 16.64
N GLY A 145 -2.18 -30.56 16.68
CA GLY A 145 -2.50 -31.29 17.93
C GLY A 145 -1.28 -31.90 18.64
N GLN A 146 -0.11 -31.93 17.99
CA GLN A 146 1.18 -32.29 18.61
C GLN A 146 1.91 -31.10 19.25
N MET A 147 1.28 -29.92 19.29
CA MET A 147 1.80 -28.69 19.89
C MET A 147 1.01 -28.31 21.14
N ARG A 148 1.59 -27.49 22.03
CA ARG A 148 0.89 -26.97 23.22
C ARG A 148 -0.04 -25.81 22.83
N LEU A 149 -1.17 -26.13 22.20
CA LEU A 149 -2.17 -25.18 21.68
C LEU A 149 -3.59 -25.68 21.98
N ASN A 150 -4.53 -24.76 22.15
CA ASN A 150 -5.96 -25.05 22.24
C ASN A 150 -6.60 -24.88 20.86
N ILE A 151 -6.83 -25.97 20.13
CA ILE A 151 -7.37 -25.90 18.76
C ILE A 151 -8.90 -25.97 18.77
N TYR A 152 -9.55 -24.94 18.25
CA TYR A 152 -10.98 -24.91 17.96
C TYR A 152 -11.19 -24.96 16.45
N VAL A 153 -12.27 -25.60 16.00
CA VAL A 153 -12.54 -25.81 14.57
C VAL A 153 -13.86 -25.15 14.16
N ALA A 154 -13.88 -24.46 13.02
CA ALA A 154 -15.10 -23.98 12.38
C ALA A 154 -15.32 -24.68 11.03
N VAL A 155 -16.57 -25.08 10.77
CA VAL A 155 -17.02 -25.69 9.50
C VAL A 155 -18.35 -25.07 9.04
N PRO A 156 -18.58 -24.89 7.71
CA PRO A 156 -19.75 -24.16 7.21
C PRO A 156 -21.07 -24.95 7.29
N LYS A 157 -21.03 -26.26 7.49
CA LYS A 157 -22.22 -27.14 7.58
C LYS A 157 -21.89 -28.51 8.17
N GLU A 158 -22.88 -29.17 8.76
CA GLU A 158 -22.83 -30.59 9.13
C GLU A 158 -23.11 -31.47 7.90
N GLY A 159 -22.14 -31.57 6.98
CA GLY A 159 -22.31 -32.30 5.72
C GLY A 159 -21.92 -33.79 5.75
N ASN A 160 -21.14 -34.22 6.74
CA ASN A 160 -20.51 -35.54 6.79
C ASN A 160 -20.26 -35.95 8.26
N PRO A 161 -21.04 -36.88 8.84
CA PRO A 161 -20.93 -37.24 10.26
C PRO A 161 -19.55 -37.75 10.66
N ASP A 162 -18.94 -38.64 9.87
CA ASP A 162 -17.65 -39.25 10.17
C ASP A 162 -16.52 -38.22 10.18
N TYR A 163 -16.56 -37.26 9.23
CA TYR A 163 -15.62 -36.15 9.19
C TYR A 163 -15.79 -35.21 10.38
N ILE A 164 -17.03 -34.85 10.74
CA ILE A 164 -17.31 -33.99 11.90
C ILE A 164 -16.83 -34.65 13.20
N GLU A 165 -17.07 -35.94 13.38
CA GLU A 165 -16.62 -36.69 14.56
C GLU A 165 -15.09 -36.83 14.62
N LEU A 166 -14.44 -37.03 13.47
CA LEU A 166 -12.98 -37.04 13.37
C LEU A 166 -12.36 -35.68 13.74
N LEU A 167 -12.99 -34.56 13.36
CA LEU A 167 -12.56 -33.22 13.78
C LEU A 167 -12.81 -32.98 15.27
N ARG A 168 -13.96 -33.42 15.79
CA ARG A 168 -14.34 -33.31 17.21
C ARG A 168 -13.37 -34.07 18.13
N SER A 169 -12.95 -35.27 17.73
CA SER A 169 -11.98 -36.09 18.48
C SER A 169 -10.55 -35.52 18.51
N LYS A 170 -10.26 -34.51 17.69
CA LYS A 170 -8.93 -33.90 17.52
C LYS A 170 -8.84 -32.41 17.91
N SER A 171 -9.90 -31.86 18.51
CA SER A 171 -10.01 -30.44 18.87
C SER A 171 -10.56 -30.26 20.28
N CYS A 172 -10.43 -29.04 20.83
CA CYS A 172 -11.08 -28.63 22.07
C CYS A 172 -12.59 -28.41 21.88
N GLY A 173 -13.01 -28.13 20.63
CA GLY A 173 -14.39 -28.17 20.21
C GLY A 173 -14.59 -27.61 18.80
N LEU A 174 -15.82 -27.80 18.30
CA LEU A 174 -16.18 -27.60 16.91
C LEU A 174 -17.46 -26.77 16.80
N PHE A 175 -17.42 -25.75 15.94
CA PHE A 175 -18.56 -24.92 15.54
C PHE A 175 -19.01 -25.27 14.12
N ALA A 176 -20.28 -25.62 13.94
CA ALA A 176 -20.89 -25.94 12.66
C ALA A 176 -22.08 -24.99 12.37
N PHE A 177 -21.83 -23.94 11.59
CA PHE A 177 -22.81 -22.90 11.26
C PHE A 177 -22.55 -22.34 9.84
N PRO A 178 -23.55 -21.77 9.14
CA PRO A 178 -23.39 -21.30 7.77
C PRO A 178 -22.49 -20.07 7.69
N TYR A 179 -21.38 -20.21 6.97
CA TYR A 179 -20.59 -19.11 6.43
C TYR A 179 -20.11 -19.51 5.03
N GLY A 180 -19.94 -18.53 4.15
CA GLY A 180 -19.63 -18.79 2.74
C GLY A 180 -18.21 -18.41 2.33
N GLN A 181 -17.85 -18.83 1.13
CA GLN A 181 -16.65 -18.38 0.44
C GLN A 181 -16.88 -16.97 -0.14
N TRP A 182 -15.82 -16.19 -0.30
CA TRP A 182 -15.84 -14.96 -1.08
C TRP A 182 -16.03 -15.29 -2.57
N THR A 183 -16.87 -14.52 -3.26
CA THR A 183 -17.02 -14.52 -4.73
C THR A 183 -17.36 -13.12 -5.23
N LYS A 184 -17.38 -12.88 -6.54
CA LYS A 184 -17.86 -11.61 -7.14
C LYS A 184 -19.30 -11.24 -6.75
N ASN A 185 -20.13 -12.25 -6.44
CA ASN A 185 -21.54 -12.09 -6.08
C ASN A 185 -21.78 -12.15 -4.55
N ARG A 186 -20.76 -12.45 -3.75
CA ARG A 186 -20.84 -12.55 -2.29
C ARG A 186 -19.61 -11.90 -1.65
N GLY A 187 -19.78 -10.66 -1.21
CA GLY A 187 -18.82 -9.96 -0.36
C GLY A 187 -18.82 -10.48 1.10
N PRO A 188 -18.14 -9.76 2.01
CA PRO A 188 -18.19 -10.06 3.44
C PRO A 188 -19.62 -10.06 3.98
N ASP A 189 -19.94 -11.00 4.86
CA ASP A 189 -21.25 -11.10 5.52
C ASP A 189 -21.13 -10.72 7.00
N GLU A 190 -21.77 -9.61 7.37
CA GLU A 190 -21.74 -9.06 8.72
C GLU A 190 -22.24 -10.06 9.78
N THR A 191 -23.24 -10.89 9.43
CA THR A 191 -23.80 -11.92 10.32
C THR A 191 -22.76 -12.99 10.67
N SER A 192 -22.04 -13.44 9.64
CA SER A 192 -20.92 -14.38 9.75
C SER A 192 -19.77 -13.77 10.55
N ILE A 193 -19.45 -12.49 10.32
CA ILE A 193 -18.41 -11.75 11.05
C ILE A 193 -18.75 -11.61 12.54
N GLU A 194 -19.99 -11.29 12.91
CA GLU A 194 -20.47 -11.27 14.31
C GLU A 194 -20.28 -12.64 14.98
N ASP A 195 -20.71 -13.71 14.31
CA ASP A 195 -20.63 -15.08 14.83
C ASP A 195 -19.18 -15.53 15.03
N PHE A 196 -18.28 -15.23 14.09
CA PHE A 196 -16.84 -15.43 14.29
C PHE A 196 -16.28 -14.57 15.42
N THR A 197 -16.70 -13.32 15.56
CA THR A 197 -16.26 -12.42 16.64
C THR A 197 -16.65 -13.00 18.00
N HIS A 198 -17.87 -13.53 18.13
CA HIS A 198 -18.30 -14.21 19.36
C HIS A 198 -17.45 -15.44 19.69
N ILE A 199 -17.19 -16.33 18.72
CA ILE A 199 -16.30 -17.49 18.90
C ILE A 199 -14.91 -17.05 19.38
N ILE A 200 -14.38 -15.98 18.77
CA ILE A 200 -13.05 -15.43 19.07
C ILE A 200 -12.96 -14.94 20.52
N GLU A 201 -13.98 -14.25 21.01
CA GLU A 201 -14.04 -13.77 22.38
C GLU A 201 -14.29 -14.92 23.38
N GLN A 202 -15.30 -15.75 23.14
CA GLN A 202 -15.69 -16.86 24.01
C GLN A 202 -14.57 -17.88 24.23
N CYS A 203 -13.83 -18.24 23.17
CA CYS A 203 -12.76 -19.23 23.22
C CYS A 203 -11.37 -18.61 23.48
N ASN A 204 -11.31 -17.30 23.73
CA ASN A 204 -10.09 -16.48 23.85
C ASN A 204 -9.08 -16.76 22.72
N ILE A 205 -9.54 -16.72 21.48
CA ILE A 205 -8.73 -17.03 20.31
C ILE A 205 -7.58 -16.01 20.17
N SER A 206 -6.37 -16.53 20.02
CA SER A 206 -5.13 -15.75 19.82
C SER A 206 -4.79 -15.61 18.33
N LEU A 207 -5.08 -16.65 17.55
CA LEU A 207 -4.82 -16.74 16.11
C LEU A 207 -6.04 -17.31 15.39
N VAL A 208 -6.52 -16.62 14.34
CA VAL A 208 -7.49 -17.15 13.38
C VAL A 208 -6.77 -17.61 12.13
N TYR A 209 -6.97 -18.89 11.78
CA TYR A 209 -6.26 -19.60 10.72
C TYR A 209 -7.27 -20.08 9.66
N CYS A 210 -7.27 -19.45 8.49
CA CYS A 210 -8.10 -19.86 7.35
C CYS A 210 -7.36 -20.87 6.47
N ASN A 211 -7.93 -22.07 6.24
CA ASN A 211 -7.30 -23.11 5.41
C ASN A 211 -7.41 -22.90 3.88
N THR A 212 -7.65 -21.67 3.43
CA THR A 212 -7.73 -21.29 2.01
C THR A 212 -7.78 -19.77 1.91
N ILE A 213 -7.42 -19.24 0.75
CA ILE A 213 -7.54 -17.82 0.42
C ILE A 213 -8.99 -17.32 0.30
N VAL A 214 -9.98 -18.20 0.15
CA VAL A 214 -11.37 -17.78 -0.16
C VAL A 214 -12.23 -17.44 1.07
N LEU A 215 -11.67 -17.48 2.29
CA LEU A 215 -12.37 -17.18 3.54
C LEU A 215 -11.98 -15.81 4.08
N VAL A 216 -12.92 -14.86 3.99
CA VAL A 216 -12.71 -13.45 4.36
C VAL A 216 -13.37 -13.08 5.69
N ASP A 217 -14.60 -13.55 5.93
CA ASP A 217 -15.39 -13.25 7.14
C ASP A 217 -14.61 -13.52 8.45
N PRO A 218 -13.90 -14.66 8.65
CA PRO A 218 -13.17 -14.93 9.89
C PRO A 218 -11.98 -13.99 10.11
N LEU A 219 -11.36 -13.51 9.02
CA LEU A 219 -10.20 -12.61 9.07
C LEU A 219 -10.62 -11.19 9.46
N ILE A 220 -11.80 -10.76 9.01
CA ILE A 220 -12.39 -9.47 9.42
C ILE A 220 -12.79 -9.52 10.90
N ALA A 221 -13.42 -10.61 11.35
CA ALA A 221 -13.75 -10.82 12.75
C ALA A 221 -12.50 -10.79 13.65
N ALA A 222 -11.45 -11.53 13.27
CA ALA A 222 -10.16 -11.53 13.95
C ALA A 222 -9.55 -10.12 14.06
N ARG A 223 -9.57 -9.35 12.97
CA ARG A 223 -9.08 -7.97 12.95
C ARG A 223 -9.84 -7.07 13.90
N ARG A 224 -11.18 -7.12 13.90
CA ARG A 224 -12.03 -6.35 14.83
C ARG A 224 -11.73 -6.70 16.29
N ALA A 225 -11.55 -7.98 16.58
CA ALA A 225 -11.16 -8.48 17.90
C ALA A 225 -9.66 -8.30 18.25
N GLY A 226 -8.86 -7.68 17.37
CA GLY A 226 -7.44 -7.42 17.58
C GLY A 226 -6.56 -8.68 17.66
N ARG A 227 -6.91 -9.74 16.92
CA ARG A 227 -6.22 -11.05 16.93
C ARG A 227 -5.40 -11.26 15.66
N VAL A 228 -4.39 -12.13 15.76
CA VAL A 228 -3.52 -12.47 14.62
C VAL A 228 -4.31 -13.26 13.58
N THR A 229 -4.02 -13.00 12.30
CA THR A 229 -4.62 -13.70 11.16
C THR A 229 -3.57 -14.43 10.32
N ALA A 230 -3.88 -15.66 9.95
CA ALA A 230 -3.11 -16.44 8.97
C ALA A 230 -4.03 -17.02 7.89
N ILE A 231 -3.57 -16.97 6.64
CA ILE A 231 -4.14 -17.72 5.52
C ILE A 231 -3.18 -18.84 5.13
N HIS A 232 -3.71 -20.04 4.88
CA HIS A 232 -3.00 -21.10 4.18
C HIS A 232 -3.39 -21.04 2.70
N ALA A 233 -2.48 -20.57 1.87
CA ALA A 233 -2.65 -20.53 0.42
C ALA A 233 -2.39 -21.93 -0.17
N ARG A 234 -3.36 -22.42 -0.96
CA ARG A 234 -3.38 -23.76 -1.55
C ARG A 234 -3.71 -23.75 -3.04
N GLU A 235 -3.96 -22.57 -3.58
CA GLU A 235 -4.46 -22.30 -4.91
C GLU A 235 -3.36 -21.61 -5.73
N LEU A 236 -3.12 -22.09 -6.96
CA LEU A 236 -2.22 -21.42 -7.92
C LEU A 236 -3.03 -20.37 -8.68
N ILE A 237 -3.19 -19.20 -8.07
CA ILE A 237 -4.16 -18.16 -8.47
C ILE A 237 -3.93 -17.70 -9.92
N ASP A 238 -2.67 -17.57 -10.32
CA ASP A 238 -2.22 -17.20 -11.67
C ASP A 238 -2.47 -18.28 -12.74
N HIS A 239 -2.73 -19.52 -12.33
CA HIS A 239 -3.05 -20.66 -13.19
C HIS A 239 -4.50 -21.15 -13.05
N ASP A 240 -5.35 -20.43 -12.29
CA ASP A 240 -6.77 -20.76 -12.08
C ASP A 240 -7.69 -19.62 -12.57
N GLU A 241 -7.94 -19.60 -13.88
CA GLU A 241 -8.93 -18.70 -14.50
C GLU A 241 -10.33 -18.87 -13.93
N HIS A 242 -10.71 -20.07 -13.46
CA HIS A 242 -12.03 -20.31 -12.91
C HIS A 242 -12.19 -19.62 -11.54
N LEU A 243 -11.15 -19.66 -10.71
CA LEU A 243 -11.05 -18.88 -9.47
C LEU A 243 -11.11 -17.37 -9.77
N CYS A 244 -10.31 -16.88 -10.72
CA CYS A 244 -10.32 -15.46 -11.11
C CYS A 244 -11.72 -15.01 -11.56
N ASN A 245 -12.37 -15.77 -12.44
CA ASN A 245 -13.74 -15.52 -12.91
C ASN A 245 -14.82 -15.64 -11.82
N ARG A 246 -14.59 -16.47 -10.79
CA ARG A 246 -15.45 -16.61 -9.60
C ARG A 246 -15.29 -15.41 -8.67
N MET A 247 -14.08 -14.89 -8.51
CA MET A 247 -13.78 -13.70 -7.69
C MET A 247 -14.12 -12.38 -8.39
N GLY A 248 -14.15 -12.35 -9.73
CA GLY A 248 -14.35 -11.12 -10.50
C GLY A 248 -13.14 -10.19 -10.46
N MET A 249 -11.95 -10.75 -10.24
CA MET A 249 -10.67 -10.06 -10.13
C MET A 249 -9.61 -10.88 -10.87
N ASP A 250 -8.55 -10.22 -11.34
CA ASP A 250 -7.37 -10.88 -11.87
C ASP A 250 -6.52 -11.48 -10.72
N ALA A 251 -5.54 -12.32 -11.07
CA ALA A 251 -4.68 -12.97 -10.08
C ALA A 251 -3.95 -11.97 -9.18
N LYS A 252 -3.49 -10.84 -9.75
CA LYS A 252 -2.83 -9.77 -9.00
C LYS A 252 -3.77 -9.12 -7.98
N GLY A 253 -4.98 -8.74 -8.39
CA GLY A 253 -5.99 -8.15 -7.50
C GLY A 253 -6.42 -9.09 -6.37
N ILE A 254 -6.48 -10.40 -6.62
CA ILE A 254 -6.72 -11.42 -5.58
C ILE A 254 -5.54 -11.45 -4.58
N ILE A 255 -4.29 -11.51 -5.06
CA ILE A 255 -3.09 -11.53 -4.22
C ILE A 255 -2.98 -10.25 -3.37
N ASP A 256 -3.12 -9.07 -3.98
CA ASP A 256 -3.06 -7.78 -3.27
C ASP A 256 -4.15 -7.71 -2.18
N ARG A 257 -5.38 -8.18 -2.47
CA ARG A 257 -6.47 -8.25 -1.48
C ARG A 257 -6.18 -9.22 -0.33
N ILE A 258 -5.60 -10.39 -0.61
CA ILE A 258 -5.20 -11.36 0.44
C ILE A 258 -4.17 -10.72 1.37
N LEU A 259 -3.14 -10.07 0.83
CA LEU A 259 -2.11 -9.38 1.62
C LEU A 259 -2.68 -8.21 2.44
N GLN A 260 -3.68 -7.50 1.92
CA GLN A 260 -4.45 -6.51 2.69
C GLN A 260 -5.35 -7.14 3.77
N GLN A 261 -5.64 -8.44 3.72
CA GLN A 261 -6.60 -9.13 4.60
C GLN A 261 -5.97 -10.05 5.66
N THR A 262 -4.84 -10.71 5.40
CA THR A 262 -4.12 -11.59 6.35
C THR A 262 -2.78 -11.02 6.85
N ASP A 263 -2.34 -11.35 8.06
CA ASP A 263 -1.05 -10.87 8.62
C ASP A 263 0.11 -11.76 8.16
N TYR A 264 -0.18 -13.04 7.98
CA TYR A 264 0.76 -14.06 7.55
C TYR A 264 0.16 -14.95 6.46
N VAL A 265 1.01 -15.35 5.50
CA VAL A 265 0.64 -16.33 4.47
C VAL A 265 1.47 -17.59 4.68
N ILE A 266 0.81 -18.75 4.69
CA ILE A 266 1.44 -20.06 4.71
C ILE A 266 1.18 -20.70 3.34
N ALA A 267 2.24 -20.92 2.56
CA ALA A 267 2.17 -21.54 1.25
C ALA A 267 2.38 -23.07 1.36
N ASN A 268 1.55 -23.83 0.66
CA ASN A 268 1.56 -25.29 0.66
C ASN A 268 2.58 -25.94 -0.31
N SER A 269 3.28 -25.11 -1.09
CA SER A 269 4.30 -25.46 -2.10
C SER A 269 5.15 -24.23 -2.42
N ALA A 270 6.31 -24.42 -3.05
CA ALA A 270 7.15 -23.32 -3.53
C ALA A 270 6.48 -22.54 -4.68
N ALA A 271 5.73 -23.23 -5.56
CA ALA A 271 4.93 -22.61 -6.61
C ALA A 271 3.87 -21.64 -6.03
N THR A 272 3.15 -22.04 -4.98
CA THR A 272 2.22 -21.13 -4.29
C THR A 272 2.97 -20.04 -3.52
N GLN A 273 4.14 -20.33 -2.94
CA GLN A 273 4.95 -19.35 -2.21
C GLN A 273 5.39 -18.19 -3.12
N LYS A 274 5.76 -18.48 -4.37
CA LYS A 274 6.17 -17.50 -5.37
C LYS A 274 5.14 -16.40 -5.58
N LEU A 275 3.84 -16.73 -5.55
CA LEU A 275 2.73 -15.77 -5.70
C LEU A 275 2.70 -14.71 -4.58
N PHE A 276 3.28 -15.02 -3.42
CA PHE A 276 3.28 -14.17 -2.24
C PHE A 276 4.68 -13.69 -1.83
N GLU A 277 5.68 -13.72 -2.73
CA GLU A 277 7.06 -13.24 -2.49
C GLU A 277 7.13 -11.78 -2.01
N ARG A 278 6.14 -10.95 -2.36
CA ARG A 278 5.99 -9.57 -1.85
C ARG A 278 5.65 -9.51 -0.34
N SER A 279 5.26 -10.61 0.28
CA SER A 279 4.98 -10.70 1.72
C SER A 279 6.27 -10.88 2.51
N LYS A 280 6.60 -9.90 3.36
CA LYS A 280 7.65 -10.03 4.38
C LYS A 280 7.30 -11.00 5.53
N ARG A 281 6.11 -11.63 5.47
CA ARG A 281 5.54 -12.55 6.48
C ARG A 281 5.00 -13.84 5.85
N GLY A 282 5.73 -14.37 4.87
CA GLY A 282 5.45 -15.66 4.24
C GLY A 282 6.16 -16.84 4.92
N PHE A 283 5.46 -17.95 5.08
CA PHE A 283 6.02 -19.25 5.50
C PHE A 283 5.75 -20.33 4.45
N HIS A 284 6.63 -21.32 4.36
CA HIS A 284 6.43 -22.51 3.54
C HIS A 284 6.15 -23.73 4.43
N ALA A 285 5.02 -24.39 4.22
CA ALA A 285 4.63 -25.60 4.96
C ALA A 285 4.05 -26.61 3.95
N PRO A 286 4.89 -27.45 3.33
CA PRO A 286 4.46 -28.29 2.22
C PRO A 286 3.41 -29.30 2.64
N ASN A 287 2.48 -29.59 1.73
CA ASN A 287 1.59 -30.74 1.86
C ASN A 287 2.40 -32.06 1.96
N VAL A 288 1.78 -33.11 2.49
CA VAL A 288 2.45 -34.37 2.82
C VAL A 288 1.71 -35.60 2.27
N ALA A 289 2.42 -36.72 2.22
CA ALA A 289 1.87 -38.06 1.96
C ALA A 289 2.06 -38.97 3.20
N LYS A 290 1.15 -39.92 3.41
CA LYS A 290 1.24 -40.89 4.51
C LYS A 290 2.12 -42.07 4.08
N VAL A 291 3.39 -42.03 4.46
CA VAL A 291 4.47 -42.89 3.94
C VAL A 291 4.49 -44.33 4.50
N ASP A 292 3.85 -44.57 5.64
CA ASP A 292 3.96 -45.83 6.38
C ASP A 292 3.25 -46.99 5.66
N ALA A 293 2.01 -46.75 5.23
CA ALA A 293 1.21 -47.73 4.48
C ALA A 293 1.68 -47.93 3.01
N LEU A 294 2.73 -47.23 2.60
CA LEU A 294 3.27 -47.24 1.25
C LEU A 294 4.67 -47.89 1.17
N ASP A 295 5.26 -48.33 2.28
CA ASP A 295 6.54 -49.05 2.24
C ASP A 295 6.37 -50.46 1.65
N MET A 296 6.60 -50.58 0.33
CA MET A 296 6.48 -51.85 -0.38
C MET A 296 7.47 -51.92 -1.55
N PRO A 297 7.86 -53.13 -2.00
CA PRO A 297 8.77 -53.30 -3.12
C PRO A 297 8.08 -53.01 -4.47
N ASN A 298 8.86 -52.50 -5.42
CA ASN A 298 8.44 -52.34 -6.81
C ASN A 298 9.02 -53.52 -7.63
N VAL A 299 8.27 -54.61 -7.74
CA VAL A 299 8.70 -55.82 -8.45
C VAL A 299 8.39 -55.66 -9.94
N VAL A 300 9.44 -55.50 -10.74
CA VAL A 300 9.34 -55.47 -12.22
C VAL A 300 9.44 -56.90 -12.75
N GLN A 301 8.54 -57.26 -13.66
CA GLN A 301 8.51 -58.55 -14.36
C GLN A 301 8.77 -58.31 -15.87
N ASP A 302 8.63 -59.34 -16.71
CA ASP A 302 8.76 -59.23 -18.18
C ASP A 302 7.88 -58.14 -18.82
N ARG A 303 6.80 -57.73 -18.12
CA ARG A 303 5.92 -56.63 -18.50
C ARG A 303 5.97 -55.52 -17.45
N ILE A 304 6.17 -54.28 -17.90
CA ILE A 304 6.26 -53.09 -17.05
C ILE A 304 4.90 -52.37 -17.05
N VAL A 305 4.30 -52.19 -15.88
CA VAL A 305 2.99 -51.53 -15.75
C VAL A 305 3.14 -50.04 -15.46
N PHE A 306 2.89 -49.22 -16.48
CA PHE A 306 2.72 -47.78 -16.40
C PHE A 306 1.27 -47.46 -16.03
N GLY A 307 1.02 -46.54 -15.10
CA GLY A 307 -0.34 -46.26 -14.65
C GLY A 307 -0.66 -44.82 -14.32
N ILE A 308 -1.96 -44.52 -14.31
CA ILE A 308 -2.50 -43.24 -13.87
C ILE A 308 -3.61 -43.50 -12.85
N VAL A 309 -3.50 -42.87 -11.67
CA VAL A 309 -4.51 -42.94 -10.60
C VAL A 309 -5.29 -41.64 -10.60
N SER A 310 -6.58 -41.70 -10.94
CA SER A 310 -7.36 -40.53 -11.36
C SER A 310 -8.84 -40.62 -10.95
N SER A 311 -9.51 -39.48 -10.85
CA SER A 311 -10.98 -39.41 -10.79
C SER A 311 -11.65 -39.59 -12.17
N ASN A 312 -10.88 -40.00 -13.16
CA ASN A 312 -11.28 -40.31 -14.53
C ASN A 312 -11.97 -39.17 -15.31
N ILE A 313 -11.58 -37.91 -15.08
CA ILE A 313 -12.11 -36.72 -15.76
C ILE A 313 -11.12 -36.14 -16.80
N PRO A 314 -11.59 -35.44 -17.86
CA PRO A 314 -10.74 -34.97 -18.96
C PRO A 314 -9.49 -34.19 -18.53
N LYS A 315 -9.63 -33.25 -17.58
CA LYS A 315 -8.52 -32.41 -17.09
C LYS A 315 -7.37 -33.16 -16.41
N LYS A 316 -7.50 -34.47 -16.17
CA LYS A 316 -6.44 -35.32 -15.63
C LYS A 316 -5.53 -35.98 -16.69
N GLY A 317 -5.68 -35.64 -17.97
CA GLY A 317 -4.74 -36.06 -19.03
C GLY A 317 -4.87 -37.51 -19.47
N ILE A 318 -6.07 -38.08 -19.35
CA ILE A 318 -6.32 -39.49 -19.68
C ILE A 318 -6.25 -39.71 -21.19
N ALA A 319 -6.68 -38.74 -22.00
CA ALA A 319 -6.51 -38.78 -23.45
C ALA A 319 -5.03 -38.91 -23.83
N ASP A 320 -4.16 -38.10 -23.22
CA ASP A 320 -2.70 -38.14 -23.41
C ASP A 320 -2.13 -39.50 -22.96
N PHE A 321 -2.61 -40.04 -21.83
CA PHE A 321 -2.22 -41.38 -21.36
C PHE A 321 -2.62 -42.51 -22.33
N VAL A 322 -3.84 -42.45 -22.90
CA VAL A 322 -4.32 -43.39 -23.92
C VAL A 322 -3.50 -43.27 -25.21
N GLU A 323 -3.12 -42.06 -25.61
CA GLU A 323 -2.31 -41.81 -26.80
C GLU A 323 -0.85 -42.28 -26.62
N VAL A 324 -0.25 -42.07 -25.44
CA VAL A 324 1.05 -42.66 -25.10
C VAL A 324 0.97 -44.18 -25.16
N ALA A 325 -0.07 -44.80 -24.61
CA ALA A 325 -0.27 -46.25 -24.67
C ALA A 325 -0.32 -46.77 -26.12
N ARG A 326 -1.11 -46.10 -26.97
CA ARG A 326 -1.27 -46.42 -28.41
C ARG A 326 0.04 -46.33 -29.17
N ARG A 327 0.84 -45.27 -28.96
CA ARG A 327 2.16 -45.14 -29.60
C ARG A 327 3.19 -46.13 -29.05
N ALA A 328 3.05 -46.53 -27.78
CA ALA A 328 3.94 -47.49 -27.14
C ALA A 328 3.76 -48.93 -27.64
N GLU A 329 2.62 -49.31 -28.24
CA GLU A 329 2.41 -50.67 -28.79
C GLU A 329 3.50 -51.07 -29.79
N ALA A 330 3.96 -50.13 -30.62
CA ALA A 330 5.05 -50.35 -31.57
C ALA A 330 6.44 -50.03 -31.01
N ALA A 331 6.55 -49.05 -30.10
CA ALA A 331 7.83 -48.52 -29.63
C ALA A 331 8.40 -49.21 -28.38
N ALA A 332 7.55 -49.83 -27.55
CA ALA A 332 7.92 -50.49 -26.29
C ALA A 332 7.01 -51.71 -26.03
N PRO A 333 7.26 -52.87 -26.66
CA PRO A 333 6.35 -54.04 -26.60
C PRO A 333 6.15 -54.65 -25.20
N ASN A 334 7.02 -54.37 -24.24
CA ASN A 334 6.90 -54.77 -22.83
C ASN A 334 6.19 -53.71 -21.95
N ALA A 335 5.82 -52.55 -22.49
CA ALA A 335 5.03 -51.55 -21.79
C ALA A 335 3.54 -51.91 -21.78
N PHE A 336 2.92 -51.87 -20.60
CA PHE A 336 1.48 -52.01 -20.43
C PHE A 336 0.92 -50.88 -19.58
N PHE A 337 -0.28 -50.43 -19.90
CA PHE A 337 -0.88 -49.22 -19.38
C PHE A 337 -2.14 -49.55 -18.56
N ARG A 338 -2.26 -48.96 -17.36
CA ARG A 338 -3.36 -49.22 -16.44
C ARG A 338 -3.95 -47.92 -15.88
N VAL A 339 -5.23 -47.67 -16.16
CA VAL A 339 -6.00 -46.58 -15.54
C VAL A 339 -6.68 -47.11 -14.28
N ILE A 340 -6.43 -46.46 -13.14
CA ILE A 340 -7.07 -46.76 -11.84
C ILE A 340 -7.94 -45.56 -11.46
N GLY A 341 -9.25 -45.78 -11.35
CA GLY A 341 -10.24 -44.74 -11.14
C GLY A 341 -11.67 -45.22 -11.39
N PRO A 342 -12.69 -44.41 -11.02
CA PRO A 342 -14.09 -44.77 -11.20
C PRO A 342 -14.49 -44.84 -12.68
N GLU A 343 -15.41 -45.72 -13.04
CA GLU A 343 -16.05 -45.71 -14.36
C GLU A 343 -17.01 -44.51 -14.44
N ASN A 344 -17.05 -43.81 -15.57
CA ASN A 344 -17.94 -42.69 -15.84
C ASN A 344 -18.15 -42.52 -17.37
N ASP A 345 -19.01 -41.57 -17.77
CA ASP A 345 -19.36 -41.33 -19.18
C ASP A 345 -18.13 -41.07 -20.05
N TYR A 346 -17.13 -40.33 -19.56
CA TYR A 346 -15.90 -40.03 -20.31
C TYR A 346 -15.01 -41.28 -20.51
N VAL A 347 -14.99 -42.21 -19.55
CA VAL A 347 -14.34 -43.52 -19.75
C VAL A 347 -15.10 -44.35 -20.79
N ALA A 348 -16.43 -44.32 -20.77
CA ALA A 348 -17.25 -45.02 -21.77
C ALA A 348 -17.04 -44.45 -23.19
N GLU A 349 -16.93 -43.13 -23.33
CA GLU A 349 -16.56 -42.45 -24.58
C GLU A 349 -15.17 -42.90 -25.09
N LEU A 350 -14.16 -42.92 -24.21
CA LEU A 350 -12.81 -43.38 -24.56
C LEU A 350 -12.79 -44.86 -24.99
N ARG A 351 -13.58 -45.73 -24.34
CA ARG A 351 -13.76 -47.12 -24.76
C ARG A 351 -14.41 -47.22 -26.14
N ALA A 352 -15.45 -46.43 -26.40
CA ALA A 352 -16.15 -46.41 -27.69
C ALA A 352 -15.27 -45.87 -28.83
N ALA A 353 -14.33 -44.97 -28.53
CA ALA A 353 -13.35 -44.44 -29.49
C ALA A 353 -12.22 -45.43 -29.88
N GLY A 354 -12.11 -46.57 -29.19
CA GLY A 354 -11.11 -47.60 -29.47
C GLY A 354 -9.83 -47.46 -28.62
N LEU A 355 -9.64 -48.42 -27.71
CA LEU A 355 -8.45 -48.53 -26.87
C LEU A 355 -7.35 -49.36 -27.56
N PRO A 356 -6.06 -49.04 -27.34
CA PRO A 356 -4.95 -49.92 -27.74
C PRO A 356 -4.94 -51.22 -26.90
N GLY A 357 -4.38 -52.28 -27.46
CA GLY A 357 -4.36 -53.62 -26.86
C GLY A 357 -3.43 -53.77 -25.66
N ASN A 358 -2.53 -52.80 -25.44
CA ASN A 358 -1.65 -52.72 -24.26
C ASN A 358 -2.22 -51.87 -23.11
N LEU A 359 -3.51 -51.49 -23.14
CA LEU A 359 -4.16 -50.64 -22.13
C LEU A 359 -5.35 -51.34 -21.48
N GLU A 360 -5.51 -51.17 -20.17
CA GLU A 360 -6.74 -51.52 -19.45
C GLU A 360 -7.19 -50.44 -18.44
N PHE A 361 -8.47 -50.52 -18.07
CA PHE A 361 -9.07 -49.76 -16.99
C PHE A 361 -9.40 -50.74 -15.86
N ALA A 362 -8.67 -50.64 -14.74
CA ALA A 362 -8.73 -51.59 -13.62
C ALA A 362 -9.86 -51.30 -12.61
N GLY A 363 -10.57 -50.18 -12.77
CA GLY A 363 -11.60 -49.71 -11.83
C GLY A 363 -11.02 -48.92 -10.66
N TYR A 364 -11.86 -48.67 -9.65
CA TYR A 364 -11.50 -47.91 -8.45
C TYR A 364 -10.68 -48.76 -7.47
N ALA A 365 -9.78 -48.13 -6.73
CA ALA A 365 -9.05 -48.71 -5.61
C ALA A 365 -9.35 -47.90 -4.35
N ASP A 366 -9.68 -48.58 -3.24
CA ASP A 366 -10.16 -47.93 -2.02
C ASP A 366 -9.03 -47.22 -1.26
N THR A 367 -7.79 -47.72 -1.40
CA THR A 367 -6.59 -47.13 -0.79
C THR A 367 -5.51 -46.78 -1.82
N PRO A 368 -4.66 -45.76 -1.54
CA PRO A 368 -3.46 -45.50 -2.35
C PRO A 368 -2.50 -46.69 -2.39
N ALA A 369 -2.43 -47.51 -1.33
CA ALA A 369 -1.58 -48.69 -1.29
C ALA A 369 -2.02 -49.76 -2.31
N GLU A 370 -3.33 -50.03 -2.41
CA GLU A 370 -3.91 -50.92 -3.42
C GLU A 370 -3.74 -50.39 -4.84
N ALA A 371 -3.85 -49.08 -5.04
CA ALA A 371 -3.60 -48.44 -6.32
C ALA A 371 -2.13 -48.61 -6.75
N MET A 372 -1.18 -48.28 -5.86
CA MET A 372 0.25 -48.39 -6.16
C MET A 372 0.68 -49.85 -6.32
N ALA A 373 0.12 -50.80 -5.54
CA ALA A 373 0.39 -52.24 -5.64
C ALA A 373 0.25 -52.80 -7.07
N GLN A 374 -0.58 -52.15 -7.91
CA GLN A 374 -0.86 -52.56 -9.27
C GLN A 374 0.10 -51.96 -10.32
N LEU A 375 1.02 -51.08 -9.94
CA LEU A 375 1.80 -50.22 -10.85
C LEU A 375 3.32 -50.30 -10.58
N ASN A 376 4.12 -50.24 -11.65
CA ASN A 376 5.58 -50.07 -11.59
C ASN A 376 6.02 -48.62 -11.77
N VAL A 377 5.35 -47.87 -12.64
CA VAL A 377 5.66 -46.45 -12.97
C VAL A 377 4.36 -45.67 -13.01
N VAL A 378 4.35 -44.42 -12.51
CA VAL A 378 3.14 -43.56 -12.56
C VAL A 378 3.33 -42.43 -13.57
N LEU A 379 2.28 -42.14 -14.36
CA LEU A 379 2.21 -41.03 -15.30
C LEU A 379 1.29 -39.94 -14.73
N ALA A 380 1.84 -38.76 -14.49
CA ALA A 380 1.14 -37.60 -13.94
C ALA A 380 0.97 -36.52 -15.02
N LEU A 381 0.00 -36.71 -15.90
CA LEU A 381 -0.22 -35.92 -17.12
C LEU A 381 -1.33 -34.85 -16.97
N SER A 382 -1.55 -34.33 -15.75
CA SER A 382 -2.64 -33.37 -15.48
C SER A 382 -2.57 -32.12 -16.36
N HIS A 383 -3.70 -31.74 -16.97
CA HIS A 383 -3.85 -30.48 -17.72
C HIS A 383 -4.14 -29.29 -16.79
N PHE A 384 -4.36 -29.56 -15.50
CA PHE A 384 -4.55 -28.54 -14.46
C PHE A 384 -3.28 -28.43 -13.62
N ALA A 385 -2.81 -27.20 -13.37
CA ALA A 385 -1.63 -26.95 -12.56
C ALA A 385 -1.92 -27.33 -11.09
N GLU A 386 -1.34 -28.44 -10.62
CA GLU A 386 -1.61 -28.92 -9.27
C GLU A 386 -0.72 -28.20 -8.25
N SER A 387 -1.30 -27.69 -7.17
CA SER A 387 -0.55 -27.03 -6.08
C SER A 387 0.17 -28.00 -5.13
N PHE A 388 0.20 -29.30 -5.45
CA PHE A 388 1.02 -30.31 -4.76
C PHE A 388 1.26 -31.57 -5.59
N GLY A 389 0.20 -32.19 -6.13
CA GLY A 389 0.30 -33.48 -6.82
C GLY A 389 0.37 -34.70 -5.89
N ARG A 390 -0.62 -34.87 -4.99
CA ARG A 390 -0.60 -35.92 -3.94
C ARG A 390 -0.32 -37.34 -4.49
N THR A 391 -0.90 -37.71 -5.63
CA THR A 391 -0.66 -39.01 -6.28
C THR A 391 0.82 -39.24 -6.61
N VAL A 392 1.57 -38.20 -6.97
CA VAL A 392 3.01 -38.26 -7.27
C VAL A 392 3.82 -38.50 -5.99
N ALA A 393 3.43 -37.85 -4.89
CA ALA A 393 4.05 -38.07 -3.59
C ALA A 393 3.76 -39.46 -3.03
N GLU A 394 2.53 -39.97 -3.22
CA GLU A 394 2.14 -41.34 -2.86
C GLU A 394 2.87 -42.38 -3.72
N ALA A 395 3.02 -42.14 -5.03
CA ALA A 395 3.77 -43.01 -5.93
C ALA A 395 5.25 -43.13 -5.54
N GLN A 396 5.91 -41.99 -5.33
CA GLN A 396 7.32 -41.98 -4.92
C GLN A 396 7.53 -42.52 -3.50
N ALA A 397 6.66 -42.21 -2.53
CA ALA A 397 6.67 -42.86 -1.22
C ALA A 397 6.62 -44.39 -1.36
N ALA A 398 5.89 -44.88 -2.36
CA ALA A 398 5.76 -46.29 -2.68
C ALA A 398 6.83 -46.84 -3.64
N ARG A 399 7.93 -46.13 -3.91
CA ARG A 399 8.97 -46.52 -4.88
C ARG A 399 8.50 -46.73 -6.32
N ARG A 400 7.40 -46.07 -6.73
CA ARG A 400 7.00 -45.98 -8.14
C ARG A 400 7.60 -44.67 -8.68
N PRO A 401 8.62 -44.71 -9.55
CA PRO A 401 9.08 -43.51 -10.23
C PRO A 401 7.97 -42.91 -11.09
N VAL A 402 8.05 -41.60 -11.32
CA VAL A 402 6.98 -40.84 -11.95
C VAL A 402 7.46 -40.14 -13.22
N ILE A 403 6.70 -40.23 -14.30
CA ILE A 403 6.84 -39.38 -15.48
C ILE A 403 5.75 -38.31 -15.40
N ALA A 404 6.12 -37.03 -15.32
CA ALA A 404 5.17 -35.95 -15.09
C ALA A 404 5.42 -34.73 -15.99
N TYR A 405 4.36 -33.97 -16.29
CA TYR A 405 4.51 -32.64 -16.89
C TYR A 405 5.14 -31.66 -15.90
N ARG A 406 5.98 -30.76 -16.43
CA ARG A 406 6.58 -29.62 -15.74
C ARG A 406 5.53 -28.52 -15.51
N TRP A 407 4.53 -28.82 -14.68
CA TRP A 407 3.31 -28.02 -14.53
C TRP A 407 2.86 -27.92 -13.06
N GLY A 408 2.58 -26.71 -12.60
CA GLY A 408 2.28 -26.42 -11.19
C GLY A 408 3.43 -26.79 -10.24
N ALA A 409 3.09 -27.31 -9.06
CA ALA A 409 4.03 -27.74 -8.02
C ALA A 409 4.53 -29.19 -8.19
N VAL A 410 4.04 -29.95 -9.19
CA VAL A 410 4.47 -31.35 -9.42
C VAL A 410 6.00 -31.51 -9.57
N PRO A 411 6.73 -30.57 -10.23
CA PRO A 411 8.20 -30.59 -10.26
C PRO A 411 8.89 -30.61 -8.89
N GLU A 412 8.27 -30.03 -7.84
CA GLU A 412 8.86 -30.01 -6.50
C GLU A 412 9.03 -31.42 -5.93
N LEU A 413 8.14 -32.34 -6.32
CA LEU A 413 8.17 -33.73 -5.88
C LEU A 413 9.22 -34.57 -6.61
N ILE A 414 9.64 -34.24 -7.83
CA ILE A 414 10.46 -35.12 -8.68
C ILE A 414 11.85 -34.50 -8.90
N ASP A 415 12.89 -35.15 -8.40
CA ASP A 415 14.27 -34.90 -8.85
C ASP A 415 14.43 -35.53 -10.24
N ASP A 416 14.49 -34.70 -11.28
CA ASP A 416 14.49 -35.10 -12.69
C ASP A 416 15.68 -36.01 -13.03
N ASN A 417 15.43 -37.02 -13.86
CA ASN A 417 16.35 -38.08 -14.26
C ASN A 417 16.91 -38.97 -13.10
N GLN A 418 16.56 -38.68 -11.83
CA GLN A 418 17.02 -39.38 -10.62
C GLN A 418 15.91 -40.16 -9.87
N SER A 419 14.75 -39.55 -9.66
CA SER A 419 13.58 -40.13 -8.97
C SER A 419 12.38 -40.38 -9.89
N GLY A 420 12.49 -39.88 -11.12
CA GLY A 420 11.46 -39.86 -12.15
C GLY A 420 11.93 -39.02 -13.33
N PHE A 421 11.00 -38.56 -14.15
CA PHE A 421 11.26 -37.68 -15.29
C PHE A 421 10.27 -36.51 -15.33
N LEU A 422 10.78 -35.32 -15.58
CA LEU A 422 9.99 -34.12 -15.88
C LEU A 422 10.05 -33.81 -17.38
N VAL A 423 8.90 -33.86 -18.03
CA VAL A 423 8.72 -33.53 -19.45
C VAL A 423 7.99 -32.20 -19.59
N ASP A 424 8.17 -31.50 -20.70
CA ASP A 424 7.48 -30.22 -20.92
C ASP A 424 5.98 -30.43 -21.14
N TYR A 425 5.18 -29.41 -20.82
CA TYR A 425 3.74 -29.54 -20.72
C TYR A 425 3.09 -29.94 -22.05
N LYS A 426 2.34 -31.05 -22.03
CA LYS A 426 1.70 -31.70 -23.20
C LYS A 426 2.65 -32.26 -24.26
N ASP A 427 3.94 -32.40 -23.97
CA ASP A 427 4.87 -33.11 -24.87
C ASP A 427 4.71 -34.64 -24.73
N ILE A 428 3.77 -35.19 -25.52
CA ILE A 428 3.48 -36.63 -25.58
C ILE A 428 4.68 -37.43 -26.12
N ASP A 429 5.46 -36.87 -27.04
CA ASP A 429 6.60 -37.57 -27.64
C ASP A 429 7.77 -37.67 -26.67
N ALA A 430 8.00 -36.64 -25.83
CA ALA A 430 8.92 -36.73 -24.71
C ALA A 430 8.46 -37.75 -23.65
N VAL A 431 7.16 -37.83 -23.31
CA VAL A 431 6.62 -38.88 -22.41
C VAL A 431 6.91 -40.26 -22.97
N LEU A 432 6.60 -40.50 -24.24
CA LEU A 432 6.84 -41.76 -24.93
C LEU A 432 8.34 -42.14 -24.91
N ALA A 433 9.24 -41.17 -25.15
CA ALA A 433 10.68 -41.41 -25.07
C ALA A 433 11.13 -41.84 -23.66
N ARG A 434 10.51 -41.32 -22.59
CA ARG A 434 10.79 -41.77 -21.21
C ARG A 434 10.23 -43.18 -20.92
N VAL A 435 9.04 -43.51 -21.43
CA VAL A 435 8.50 -44.88 -21.38
C VAL A 435 9.44 -45.87 -22.05
N VAL A 436 9.88 -45.58 -23.28
CA VAL A 436 10.83 -46.42 -24.03
C VAL A 436 12.15 -46.57 -23.26
N THR A 437 12.66 -45.50 -22.64
CA THR A 437 13.88 -45.54 -21.81
C THR A 437 13.76 -46.54 -20.65
N LEU A 438 12.66 -46.50 -19.88
CA LEU A 438 12.45 -47.42 -18.76
C LEU A 438 12.14 -48.86 -19.20
N CYS A 439 11.63 -49.04 -20.42
CA CYS A 439 11.43 -50.36 -21.02
C CYS A 439 12.73 -51.01 -21.52
N GLN A 440 13.74 -50.20 -21.87
CA GLN A 440 15.07 -50.65 -22.26
C GLN A 440 16.02 -50.86 -21.07
N ASP A 441 15.76 -50.17 -19.95
CA ASP A 441 16.55 -50.24 -18.71
C ASP A 441 15.63 -50.39 -17.48
N PRO A 442 15.13 -51.61 -17.18
CA PRO A 442 14.19 -51.83 -16.08
C PRO A 442 14.80 -51.70 -14.68
N ASP A 443 16.10 -51.98 -14.51
CA ASP A 443 16.82 -51.83 -13.23
C ASP A 443 16.79 -50.38 -12.71
N ARG A 444 16.70 -49.44 -13.65
CA ARG A 444 16.51 -48.02 -13.35
C ARG A 444 15.20 -47.71 -12.64
N ILE A 445 14.14 -48.51 -12.83
CA ILE A 445 12.85 -48.32 -12.15
C ILE A 445 13.01 -48.52 -10.64
N ALA A 446 13.75 -49.54 -10.21
CA ALA A 446 14.04 -49.78 -8.80
C ALA A 446 14.89 -48.65 -8.21
N THR A 447 15.98 -48.29 -8.91
CA THR A 447 16.90 -47.22 -8.47
C THR A 447 16.20 -45.87 -8.33
N MET A 448 15.37 -45.49 -9.31
CA MET A 448 14.57 -44.26 -9.22
C MET A 448 13.47 -44.34 -8.16
N GLY A 449 12.90 -45.52 -7.95
CA GLY A 449 11.91 -45.77 -6.90
C GLY A 449 12.46 -45.51 -5.49
N ASP A 450 13.64 -46.05 -5.17
CA ASP A 450 14.28 -45.81 -3.87
C ASP A 450 14.68 -44.33 -3.69
N ALA A 451 15.25 -43.69 -4.72
CA ALA A 451 15.56 -42.26 -4.69
C ALA A 451 14.31 -41.39 -4.46
N GLY A 452 13.19 -41.73 -5.11
CA GLY A 452 11.91 -41.05 -4.89
C GLY A 452 11.37 -41.25 -3.48
N ARG A 453 11.43 -42.46 -2.92
CA ARG A 453 11.01 -42.71 -1.53
C ARG A 453 11.87 -41.93 -0.55
N GLU A 454 13.19 -41.88 -0.73
CA GLU A 454 14.09 -41.08 0.10
C GLU A 454 13.71 -39.59 0.08
N LYS A 455 13.45 -39.03 -1.12
CA LYS A 455 13.00 -37.64 -1.27
C LYS A 455 11.70 -37.37 -0.51
N ILE A 456 10.68 -38.21 -0.68
CA ILE A 456 9.40 -38.02 0.02
C ILE A 456 9.56 -38.15 1.53
N LEU A 457 10.33 -39.11 2.03
CA LEU A 457 10.63 -39.23 3.47
C LEU A 457 11.35 -37.99 4.02
N ARG A 458 12.27 -37.42 3.25
CA ARG A 458 13.09 -36.26 3.62
C ARG A 458 12.33 -34.92 3.59
N GLN A 459 11.42 -34.74 2.64
CA GLN A 459 10.82 -33.42 2.33
C GLN A 459 9.28 -33.35 2.44
N PHE A 460 8.57 -34.47 2.34
CA PHE A 460 7.11 -34.51 2.21
C PHE A 460 6.42 -35.54 3.14
N ALA A 461 7.13 -35.99 4.18
CA ALA A 461 6.58 -36.79 5.27
C ALA A 461 5.88 -35.91 6.33
N PRO A 462 4.92 -36.44 7.12
CA PRO A 462 4.14 -35.66 8.10
C PRO A 462 4.98 -34.87 9.13
N VAL A 463 6.17 -35.38 9.46
CA VAL A 463 7.13 -34.70 10.34
C VAL A 463 7.60 -33.34 9.79
N VAL A 464 7.67 -33.18 8.47
CA VAL A 464 8.11 -31.94 7.80
C VAL A 464 7.04 -30.86 7.91
N LEU A 465 5.78 -31.19 7.61
CA LEU A 465 4.64 -30.29 7.82
C LEU A 465 4.57 -29.81 9.28
N ARG A 466 4.69 -30.74 10.24
CA ARG A 466 4.71 -30.42 11.67
C ARG A 466 5.83 -29.46 12.05
N ASN A 467 7.05 -29.70 11.57
CA ASN A 467 8.19 -28.85 11.90
C ASN A 467 8.05 -27.43 11.33
N ASN A 468 7.57 -27.30 10.08
CA ASN A 468 7.34 -26.01 9.43
C ASN A 468 6.17 -25.23 10.04
N LEU A 469 5.03 -25.88 10.30
CA LEU A 469 3.91 -25.25 11.00
C LEU A 469 4.30 -24.83 12.43
N ARG A 470 5.09 -25.63 13.14
CA ARG A 470 5.59 -25.26 14.48
C ARG A 470 6.44 -24.00 14.41
N HIS A 471 7.34 -23.89 13.44
CA HIS A 471 8.13 -22.68 13.24
C HIS A 471 7.22 -21.47 12.95
N ALA A 472 6.33 -21.59 11.96
CA ALA A 472 5.41 -20.54 11.57
C ALA A 472 4.54 -20.04 12.75
N LEU A 473 3.85 -20.94 13.45
CA LEU A 473 3.01 -20.57 14.59
C LEU A 473 3.83 -20.02 15.76
N SER A 474 5.05 -20.52 16.00
CA SER A 474 5.92 -19.97 17.05
C SER A 474 6.32 -18.52 16.79
N THR A 475 6.45 -18.10 15.52
CA THR A 475 6.65 -16.70 15.17
C THR A 475 5.35 -15.91 15.33
N MET A 476 4.25 -16.40 14.73
CA MET A 476 2.94 -15.73 14.73
C MET A 476 2.38 -15.43 16.13
N LEU A 477 2.63 -16.32 17.11
CA LEU A 477 2.10 -16.21 18.47
C LEU A 477 3.03 -15.43 19.43
N ASN A 478 4.29 -15.18 19.04
CA ASN A 478 5.25 -14.42 19.85
C ASN A 478 5.54 -13.01 19.30
N GLU A 479 5.28 -12.73 18.02
CA GLU A 479 5.30 -11.36 17.49
C GLU A 479 4.10 -10.55 18.03
N PRO A 480 4.29 -9.25 18.37
CA PRO A 480 3.17 -8.39 18.71
C PRO A 480 2.23 -8.26 17.51
N VAL A 481 0.91 -8.29 17.78
CA VAL A 481 -0.13 -8.22 16.74
C VAL A 481 0.14 -7.04 15.81
N PRO A 482 0.30 -7.27 14.49
CA PRO A 482 0.59 -6.20 13.55
C PRO A 482 -0.54 -5.16 13.56
N LEU A 483 -0.21 -3.92 13.92
CA LEU A 483 -1.13 -2.81 13.70
C LEU A 483 -1.27 -2.63 12.20
N ARG A 484 -2.41 -3.04 11.65
CA ARG A 484 -2.77 -2.69 10.28
C ARG A 484 -3.21 -1.26 10.24
N ILE A 485 -2.23 -0.42 9.98
CA ILE A 485 -2.45 0.94 9.55
C ILE A 485 -3.10 0.87 8.17
N ASP A 486 -4.38 1.23 8.09
CA ASP A 486 -4.97 1.57 6.81
C ASP A 486 -4.44 2.95 6.40
N GLU A 487 -3.29 2.97 5.74
CA GLU A 487 -2.70 4.21 5.23
C GLU A 487 -3.58 4.87 4.15
N THR A 488 -4.51 4.12 3.55
CA THR A 488 -5.48 4.64 2.58
C THR A 488 -6.66 5.34 3.25
N ARG A 489 -6.90 5.13 4.56
CA ARG A 489 -8.01 5.77 5.27
C ARG A 489 -7.86 7.29 5.27
N ARG A 490 -8.89 7.93 4.70
CA ARG A 490 -9.05 9.38 4.58
C ARG A 490 -9.19 10.04 5.96
N LEU A 491 -8.75 11.29 6.03
CA LEU A 491 -8.90 12.15 7.20
C LEU A 491 -9.87 13.30 6.86
N THR A 492 -10.86 13.53 7.71
CA THR A 492 -11.69 14.75 7.69
C THR A 492 -11.24 15.72 8.79
N ILE A 493 -10.79 16.90 8.37
CA ILE A 493 -10.42 18.03 9.24
C ILE A 493 -11.71 18.82 9.51
N ILE A 494 -12.23 18.77 10.73
CA ILE A 494 -13.45 19.46 11.13
C ILE A 494 -13.06 20.82 11.74
N VAL A 495 -13.49 21.89 11.07
CA VAL A 495 -13.25 23.28 11.49
C VAL A 495 -14.59 23.92 11.87
N PRO A 496 -14.99 23.90 13.16
CA PRO A 496 -16.15 24.65 13.63
C PRO A 496 -15.82 26.15 13.64
N VAL A 497 -16.71 26.97 13.08
CA VAL A 497 -16.50 28.42 12.87
C VAL A 497 -17.63 29.21 13.52
N TYR A 498 -17.27 30.17 14.37
CA TYR A 498 -18.21 31.15 14.94
C TYR A 498 -17.54 32.53 15.06
N ASN A 499 -17.89 33.45 14.15
CA ASN A 499 -17.30 34.79 14.04
C ASN A 499 -15.78 34.79 13.74
N ALA A 500 -15.10 35.92 14.04
CA ALA A 500 -13.65 36.12 13.87
C ALA A 500 -13.09 35.85 12.44
N PRO A 501 -13.65 36.49 11.39
CA PRO A 501 -13.32 36.17 9.99
C PRO A 501 -11.83 36.31 9.66
N GLU A 502 -11.10 37.24 10.27
CA GLU A 502 -9.66 37.41 10.03
C GLU A 502 -8.83 36.23 10.60
N ALA A 503 -9.27 35.63 11.70
CA ALA A 503 -8.63 34.44 12.27
C ALA A 503 -8.98 33.18 11.46
N VAL A 504 -10.27 33.05 11.09
CA VAL A 504 -10.79 32.00 10.21
C VAL A 504 -10.05 31.99 8.87
N GLU A 505 -9.84 33.16 8.25
CA GLU A 505 -9.12 33.30 6.98
C GLU A 505 -7.67 32.80 7.10
N ARG A 506 -6.94 33.19 8.16
CA ARG A 506 -5.58 32.69 8.42
C ARG A 506 -5.54 31.18 8.63
N CYS A 507 -6.48 30.65 9.42
CA CYS A 507 -6.60 29.22 9.67
C CYS A 507 -6.81 28.45 8.36
N LEU A 508 -7.87 28.79 7.62
CA LEU A 508 -8.22 28.09 6.38
C LEU A 508 -7.15 28.26 5.29
N GLN A 509 -6.47 29.41 5.22
CA GLN A 509 -5.35 29.62 4.29
C GLN A 509 -4.15 28.74 4.66
N SER A 510 -3.83 28.57 5.94
CA SER A 510 -2.77 27.65 6.38
C SER A 510 -3.13 26.19 6.08
N VAL A 511 -4.38 25.78 6.33
CA VAL A 511 -4.85 24.42 5.99
C VAL A 511 -4.81 24.19 4.47
N LEU A 512 -5.31 25.13 3.67
CA LEU A 512 -5.33 25.05 2.20
C LEU A 512 -3.92 24.89 1.60
N THR A 513 -2.92 25.53 2.19
CA THR A 513 -1.56 25.52 1.66
C THR A 513 -0.72 24.36 2.20
N ARG A 514 -0.99 23.85 3.42
CA ARG A 514 -0.10 22.93 4.16
C ARG A 514 -0.68 21.52 4.34
N THR A 515 -1.72 21.18 3.58
CA THR A 515 -2.43 19.89 3.68
C THR A 515 -2.59 19.26 2.30
N ASP A 516 -2.31 17.96 2.18
CA ASP A 516 -2.69 17.19 0.99
C ASP A 516 -4.21 16.96 0.93
N LEU A 517 -4.89 17.80 0.15
CA LEU A 517 -6.34 17.75 -0.07
C LEU A 517 -6.75 16.74 -1.16
N THR A 518 -5.80 16.07 -1.81
CA THR A 518 -6.11 14.91 -2.66
C THR A 518 -6.43 13.70 -1.80
N ARG A 519 -5.69 13.53 -0.69
CA ARG A 519 -5.85 12.44 0.29
C ARG A 519 -6.77 12.79 1.45
N HIS A 520 -6.92 14.06 1.81
CA HIS A 520 -7.72 14.50 2.97
C HIS A 520 -8.91 15.38 2.53
N ARG A 521 -9.72 15.86 3.48
CA ARG A 521 -10.76 16.86 3.23
C ARG A 521 -10.97 17.76 4.44
N VAL A 522 -11.40 18.99 4.18
CA VAL A 522 -11.77 19.97 5.21
C VAL A 522 -13.29 20.09 5.22
N LEU A 523 -13.88 20.03 6.42
CA LEU A 523 -15.27 20.31 6.68
C LEU A 523 -15.35 21.56 7.56
N MET A 524 -15.64 22.69 6.92
CA MET A 524 -15.97 23.93 7.61
C MET A 524 -17.42 23.86 8.08
N ILE A 525 -17.69 24.22 9.34
CA ILE A 525 -19.06 24.26 9.88
C ILE A 525 -19.32 25.63 10.47
N ASN A 526 -20.10 26.46 9.76
CA ASN A 526 -20.56 27.75 10.27
C ASN A 526 -21.61 27.52 11.35
N ASP A 527 -21.25 27.72 12.61
CA ASP A 527 -22.13 27.52 13.77
C ASP A 527 -22.98 28.76 14.07
N GLY A 528 -23.70 29.24 13.04
CA GLY A 528 -24.58 30.41 13.13
C GLY A 528 -23.83 31.72 13.45
N SER A 529 -22.71 31.99 12.79
CA SER A 529 -21.94 33.24 12.95
C SER A 529 -22.81 34.49 12.74
N SER A 530 -22.64 35.48 13.60
CA SER A 530 -23.31 36.78 13.54
C SER A 530 -22.55 37.85 12.74
N ASP A 531 -21.24 37.65 12.50
CA ASP A 531 -20.44 38.50 11.63
C ASP A 531 -20.74 38.14 10.16
N GLU A 532 -21.41 39.04 9.45
CA GLU A 532 -21.86 38.88 8.06
C GLU A 532 -20.71 38.57 7.08
N ARG A 533 -19.46 38.86 7.45
CA ARG A 533 -18.26 38.59 6.62
C ARG A 533 -17.86 37.12 6.62
N VAL A 534 -18.29 36.33 7.60
CA VAL A 534 -17.90 34.91 7.73
C VAL A 534 -18.54 34.04 6.65
N GLN A 535 -19.82 34.21 6.33
CA GLN A 535 -20.46 33.34 5.33
C GLN A 535 -19.82 33.49 3.93
N PRO A 536 -19.63 34.72 3.37
CA PRO A 536 -18.93 34.89 2.10
C PRO A 536 -17.48 34.39 2.10
N LEU A 537 -16.79 34.48 3.23
CA LEU A 537 -15.43 33.95 3.41
C LEU A 537 -15.42 32.41 3.26
N LEU A 538 -16.35 31.72 3.95
CA LEU A 538 -16.47 30.27 3.89
C LEU A 538 -16.95 29.78 2.51
N ASP A 539 -17.89 30.49 1.89
CA ASP A 539 -18.36 30.19 0.52
C ASP A 539 -17.19 30.27 -0.47
N ARG A 540 -16.31 31.27 -0.34
CA ARG A 540 -15.09 31.40 -1.17
C ARG A 540 -14.11 30.25 -0.94
N PHE A 541 -13.91 29.80 0.31
CA PHE A 541 -13.05 28.65 0.59
C PHE A 541 -13.65 27.32 0.10
N ALA A 542 -14.98 27.17 0.10
CA ALA A 542 -15.67 25.98 -0.38
C ALA A 542 -15.55 25.74 -1.90
N LEU A 543 -15.05 26.72 -2.67
CA LEU A 543 -14.72 26.55 -4.08
C LEU A 543 -13.42 25.75 -4.32
N ASN A 544 -12.59 25.55 -3.29
CA ASN A 544 -11.34 24.79 -3.41
C ASN A 544 -11.58 23.27 -3.32
N PRO A 545 -10.96 22.46 -4.18
CA PRO A 545 -11.01 21.00 -4.07
C PRO A 545 -10.65 20.51 -2.66
N GLY A 546 -11.46 19.61 -2.10
CA GLY A 546 -11.28 19.07 -0.76
C GLY A 546 -11.93 19.89 0.36
N PHE A 547 -12.31 21.14 0.14
CA PHE A 547 -13.10 21.92 1.11
C PHE A 547 -14.60 21.66 0.96
N ASN A 548 -15.30 21.57 2.09
CA ASN A 548 -16.73 21.35 2.19
C ASN A 548 -17.29 22.30 3.26
N LEU A 549 -18.54 22.75 3.09
CA LEU A 549 -19.18 23.69 4.00
C LEU A 549 -20.53 23.14 4.48
N LEU A 550 -20.72 23.14 5.80
CA LEU A 550 -22.02 23.01 6.45
C LEU A 550 -22.36 24.32 7.16
N VAL A 551 -23.65 24.66 7.17
CA VAL A 551 -24.16 25.82 7.91
C VAL A 551 -25.19 25.31 8.92
N ASN A 552 -25.05 25.71 10.18
CA ASN A 552 -26.08 25.57 11.20
C ASN A 552 -27.01 26.81 11.11
N PRO A 553 -28.35 26.64 11.21
CA PRO A 553 -29.29 27.76 11.10
C PRO A 553 -29.23 28.73 12.30
N GLN A 554 -28.64 28.29 13.40
CA GLN A 554 -28.37 29.06 14.62
C GLN A 554 -27.17 28.41 15.32
N ASN A 555 -26.54 29.10 16.28
CA ASN A 555 -25.47 28.51 17.08
C ASN A 555 -26.00 27.31 17.89
N MET A 556 -25.48 26.12 17.60
CA MET A 556 -25.82 24.84 18.22
C MET A 556 -24.89 24.50 19.40
N GLY A 557 -23.72 25.16 19.48
CA GLY A 557 -22.70 24.92 20.48
C GLY A 557 -21.66 23.90 20.01
N TYR A 558 -20.40 24.12 20.42
CA TYR A 558 -19.21 23.44 19.91
C TYR A 558 -19.38 21.91 19.80
N THR A 559 -19.85 21.25 20.87
CA THR A 559 -19.95 19.78 20.93
C THR A 559 -20.98 19.21 19.95
N ARG A 560 -22.12 19.87 19.76
CA ARG A 560 -23.12 19.47 18.74
C ARG A 560 -22.60 19.71 17.32
N THR A 561 -21.89 20.82 17.14
CA THR A 561 -21.29 21.22 15.86
C THR A 561 -20.20 20.24 15.43
N ILE A 562 -19.30 19.83 16.33
CA ILE A 562 -18.31 18.78 16.01
C ILE A 562 -19.01 17.44 15.80
N ASN A 563 -19.96 17.02 16.63
CA ASN A 563 -20.70 15.75 16.44
C ASN A 563 -21.39 15.67 15.06
N ARG A 564 -22.00 16.78 14.60
CA ARG A 564 -22.54 16.90 13.23
C ARG A 564 -21.45 16.68 12.17
N GLY A 565 -20.26 17.22 12.39
CA GLY A 565 -19.09 17.00 11.54
C GLY A 565 -18.58 15.55 11.54
N ILE A 566 -18.54 14.89 12.70
CA ILE A 566 -18.12 13.49 12.85
C ILE A 566 -19.06 12.54 12.12
N ALA A 567 -20.37 12.82 12.18
CA ALA A 567 -21.39 12.09 11.44
C ALA A 567 -21.26 12.31 9.91
N TRP A 568 -20.95 13.53 9.46
CA TRP A 568 -20.69 13.82 8.04
C TRP A 568 -19.40 13.15 7.51
N ALA A 569 -18.39 13.00 8.37
CA ALA A 569 -17.11 12.39 8.02
C ALA A 569 -17.23 10.89 7.63
N GLY A 570 -18.32 10.21 7.98
CA GLY A 570 -18.53 8.80 7.62
C GLY A 570 -17.49 7.89 8.26
N ASP A 571 -16.78 7.10 7.45
CA ASP A 571 -15.75 6.15 7.92
C ASP A 571 -14.34 6.77 8.03
N ASP A 572 -14.18 8.07 7.72
CA ASP A 572 -12.89 8.77 7.86
C ASP A 572 -12.43 8.81 9.32
N ASP A 573 -11.12 8.74 9.54
CA ASP A 573 -10.54 9.27 10.78
C ASP A 573 -10.79 10.80 10.81
N ILE A 574 -10.82 11.42 11.99
CA ILE A 574 -11.11 12.85 12.11
C ILE A 574 -9.97 13.62 12.77
N LEU A 575 -9.95 14.92 12.50
CA LEU A 575 -9.09 15.88 13.18
C LEU A 575 -9.94 17.10 13.54
N LEU A 576 -10.07 17.41 14.83
CA LEU A 576 -10.70 18.63 15.32
C LEU A 576 -9.67 19.77 15.30
N LEU A 577 -9.97 20.87 14.60
CA LEU A 577 -9.11 22.03 14.47
C LEU A 577 -9.89 23.31 14.79
N ASN A 578 -9.44 24.10 15.77
CA ASN A 578 -10.06 25.39 16.07
C ASN A 578 -9.79 26.40 14.92
N SER A 579 -10.80 27.23 14.61
CA SER A 579 -10.75 28.19 13.50
C SER A 579 -9.83 29.41 13.72
N ASP A 580 -9.13 29.50 14.85
CA ASP A 580 -8.15 30.53 15.19
C ASP A 580 -6.72 29.98 15.34
N THR A 581 -6.46 28.85 14.70
CA THR A 581 -5.15 28.20 14.64
C THR A 581 -4.38 28.54 13.36
N ILE A 582 -3.08 28.27 13.35
CA ILE A 582 -2.23 28.27 12.14
C ILE A 582 -1.42 26.97 12.16
N VAL A 583 -1.49 26.21 11.06
CA VAL A 583 -0.78 24.93 10.88
C VAL A 583 0.50 25.10 10.05
N HIS A 584 1.39 24.11 10.12
CA HIS A 584 2.68 24.06 9.43
C HIS A 584 2.79 22.81 8.53
N ASP A 585 3.81 22.73 7.67
CA ASP A 585 4.04 21.54 6.84
C ASP A 585 4.28 20.27 7.68
N GLY A 586 3.60 19.17 7.36
CA GLY A 586 3.77 17.88 8.04
C GLY A 586 3.02 17.72 9.36
N TRP A 587 2.14 18.66 9.71
CA TRP A 587 1.39 18.66 10.98
C TRP A 587 0.48 17.42 11.14
N ILE A 588 -0.18 16.99 10.06
CA ILE A 588 -1.03 15.79 10.04
C ILE A 588 -0.17 14.54 10.10
N GLU A 589 0.92 14.50 9.35
CA GLU A 589 1.86 13.39 9.25
C GLU A 589 2.50 13.11 10.62
N GLY A 590 2.90 14.17 11.34
CA GLY A 590 3.38 14.11 12.71
C GLY A 590 2.36 13.55 13.71
N MET A 591 1.06 13.80 13.51
CA MET A 591 0.01 13.20 14.35
C MET A 591 -0.35 11.78 13.92
N ARG A 592 -0.48 11.51 12.61
CA ARG A 592 -0.73 10.20 12.01
C ARG A 592 0.36 9.20 12.39
N LYS A 593 1.63 9.60 12.37
CA LYS A 593 2.78 8.79 12.82
C LYS A 593 2.57 8.23 14.23
N VAL A 594 2.01 9.03 15.14
CA VAL A 594 1.69 8.59 16.51
C VAL A 594 0.41 7.77 16.56
N ALA A 595 -0.67 8.26 15.95
CA ALA A 595 -2.01 7.64 16.01
C ALA A 595 -2.05 6.23 15.39
N LEU A 596 -1.22 6.03 14.37
CA LEU A 596 -1.17 4.81 13.57
C LEU A 596 0.01 3.91 13.98
N GLY A 597 1.18 4.51 14.28
CA GLY A 597 2.37 3.77 14.71
C GLY A 597 2.34 3.25 16.16
N THR A 598 1.41 3.74 17.00
CA THR A 598 1.34 3.37 18.43
C THR A 598 0.16 2.46 18.75
N PRO A 599 0.36 1.29 19.41
CA PRO A 599 -0.74 0.41 19.78
C PRO A 599 -1.77 1.09 20.66
N ARG A 600 -3.05 0.96 20.29
CA ARG A 600 -4.20 1.53 21.02
C ARG A 600 -4.12 3.06 21.23
N ALA A 601 -3.34 3.80 20.43
CA ALA A 601 -3.51 5.26 20.35
C ALA A 601 -4.89 5.58 19.77
N GLY A 602 -5.76 6.21 20.57
CA GLY A 602 -7.12 6.57 20.20
C GLY A 602 -7.25 8.03 19.80
N THR A 603 -6.61 8.92 20.58
CA THR A 603 -6.49 10.36 20.26
C THR A 603 -5.01 10.78 20.24
N VAL A 604 -4.71 11.79 19.42
CA VAL A 604 -3.39 12.46 19.40
C VAL A 604 -3.61 13.97 19.32
N THR A 605 -3.03 14.71 20.27
CA THR A 605 -3.06 16.18 20.30
C THR A 605 -1.69 16.73 19.91
N ALA A 606 -1.67 17.82 19.12
CA ALA A 606 -0.43 18.51 18.78
C ALA A 606 0.16 19.26 19.99
N MET A 607 1.45 19.58 19.94
CA MET A 607 2.01 20.64 20.78
C MET A 607 1.50 22.01 20.27
N GLY A 608 1.48 23.04 21.11
CA GLY A 608 1.18 24.39 20.65
C GLY A 608 1.84 25.48 21.48
N ASP A 609 1.72 26.72 21.02
CA ASP A 609 2.28 27.91 21.70
C ASP A 609 1.40 28.42 22.86
N ASN A 610 0.08 28.25 22.73
CA ASN A 610 -0.95 28.84 23.58
C ASN A 610 -2.13 27.86 23.81
N SER A 611 -1.82 26.61 24.14
CA SER A 611 -2.79 25.51 24.28
C SER A 611 -2.88 24.97 25.71
N GLY A 612 -2.70 25.84 26.71
CA GLY A 612 -2.90 25.49 28.12
C GLY A 612 -1.85 24.50 28.60
N SER A 613 -2.26 23.33 29.10
CA SER A 613 -1.29 22.29 29.50
C SER A 613 -0.51 21.69 28.30
N PHE A 614 -1.00 21.90 27.08
CA PHE A 614 -0.35 21.59 25.80
C PHE A 614 0.42 22.80 25.22
N SER A 615 0.59 23.89 25.97
CA SER A 615 1.57 24.93 25.63
C SER A 615 3.00 24.39 25.84
N PHE A 616 3.87 24.58 24.85
CA PHE A 616 5.29 24.23 24.88
C PHE A 616 6.17 25.45 24.56
N PRO A 617 7.37 25.56 25.16
CA PRO A 617 7.93 24.70 26.20
C PRO A 617 7.25 24.89 27.56
N THR A 618 6.71 26.08 27.84
CA THR A 618 6.15 26.40 29.16
C THR A 618 4.62 26.24 29.17
N PRO A 619 4.05 25.41 30.05
CA PRO A 619 2.62 25.18 30.09
C PRO A 619 1.84 26.38 30.65
N ASN A 620 0.61 26.53 30.19
CA ASN A 620 -0.40 27.49 30.64
C ASN A 620 -0.04 28.97 30.42
N ILE A 621 0.99 29.25 29.62
CA ILE A 621 1.32 30.59 29.12
C ILE A 621 1.36 30.59 27.59
N VAL A 622 1.46 31.80 27.01
CA VAL A 622 1.81 32.00 25.60
C VAL A 622 3.32 31.86 25.45
N ASN A 623 3.79 31.04 24.51
CA ASN A 623 5.20 30.87 24.20
C ASN A 623 5.48 31.50 22.82
N PRO A 624 5.69 32.82 22.73
CA PRO A 624 5.76 33.52 21.46
C PRO A 624 6.88 32.98 20.56
N ARG A 625 6.60 32.88 19.26
CA ARG A 625 7.63 32.70 18.23
C ARG A 625 8.54 33.94 18.19
N PRO A 626 9.87 33.80 18.01
CA PRO A 626 10.76 34.92 17.77
C PRO A 626 10.35 35.79 16.57
N GLU A 627 10.68 37.08 16.65
CA GLU A 627 10.57 38.00 15.50
C GLU A 627 11.51 37.56 14.37
N GLY A 628 11.18 37.92 13.12
CA GLY A 628 11.61 37.17 11.95
C GLY A 628 10.74 35.92 11.79
N LEU A 629 11.19 34.78 12.32
CA LEU A 629 10.59 33.46 12.10
C LEU A 629 10.65 33.08 10.60
N SER A 630 9.82 32.16 10.12
CA SER A 630 8.34 32.18 10.16
C SER A 630 7.66 31.06 10.99
N HIS A 631 6.36 30.80 10.79
CA HIS A 631 5.60 29.74 11.48
C HIS A 631 6.18 28.34 11.21
N ASP A 632 6.60 28.04 9.97
CA ASP A 632 7.23 26.73 9.66
C ASP A 632 8.60 26.61 10.27
N GLU A 633 9.47 27.60 10.06
CA GLU A 633 10.83 27.57 10.58
C GLU A 633 10.81 27.40 12.10
N TRP A 634 9.80 27.99 12.76
CA TRP A 634 9.60 27.78 14.19
C TRP A 634 9.05 26.40 14.55
N ALA A 635 8.01 25.91 13.87
CA ALA A 635 7.47 24.57 14.11
C ALA A 635 8.53 23.50 13.85
N HIS A 636 9.24 23.57 12.72
CA HIS A 636 10.37 22.72 12.36
C HIS A 636 11.53 22.82 13.36
N ARG A 637 11.85 24.01 13.88
CA ARG A 637 12.89 24.16 14.91
C ARG A 637 12.48 23.50 16.23
N ILE A 638 11.23 23.62 16.68
CA ILE A 638 10.75 22.91 17.87
C ILE A 638 10.72 21.39 17.61
N ILE A 639 10.21 20.96 16.46
CA ILE A 639 10.11 19.54 16.07
C ILE A 639 11.50 18.90 15.94
N SER A 640 12.52 19.63 15.45
CA SER A 640 13.86 19.07 15.27
C SER A 640 14.50 18.58 16.57
N PHE A 641 14.23 19.25 17.69
CA PHE A 641 14.63 18.80 19.03
C PHE A 641 13.63 17.83 19.67
N THR A 642 12.32 18.06 19.51
CA THR A 642 11.30 17.28 20.22
C THR A 642 11.06 15.89 19.61
N GLN A 643 11.35 15.70 18.32
CA GLN A 643 11.19 14.40 17.63
C GLN A 643 12.03 13.25 18.19
N GLU A 644 13.05 13.54 19.00
CA GLU A 644 13.85 12.54 19.74
C GLU A 644 13.07 11.91 20.91
N SER A 645 11.94 12.50 21.31
CA SER A 645 11.08 11.99 22.37
C SER A 645 10.10 10.92 21.87
N ASP A 646 9.85 9.91 22.71
CA ASP A 646 8.62 9.10 22.62
C ASP A 646 7.37 10.01 22.69
N PRO A 647 6.25 9.61 22.06
CA PRO A 647 4.94 10.19 22.32
C PRO A 647 4.52 10.06 23.79
N ILE A 648 3.89 11.11 24.32
CA ILE A 648 3.57 11.19 25.75
C ILE A 648 2.13 10.79 26.01
N ASP A 649 1.93 9.64 26.68
CA ASP A 649 0.63 9.15 27.14
C ASP A 649 0.05 10.10 28.20
N VAL A 650 -1.18 10.59 27.96
CA VAL A 650 -1.86 11.61 28.77
C VAL A 650 -3.32 11.24 29.04
N PRO A 651 -3.90 11.70 30.18
CA PRO A 651 -5.29 11.40 30.53
C PRO A 651 -6.32 12.27 29.84
N THR A 652 -5.89 13.21 29.00
CA THR A 652 -6.75 14.14 28.26
C THR A 652 -6.08 14.57 26.95
N GLY A 653 -6.88 15.07 26.00
CA GLY A 653 -6.44 15.74 24.77
C GLY A 653 -6.83 17.23 24.80
N ASN A 654 -6.72 17.93 23.66
CA ASN A 654 -7.29 19.27 23.53
C ASN A 654 -7.72 19.58 22.08
N GLY A 655 -8.99 19.97 21.91
CA GLY A 655 -9.68 20.17 20.63
C GLY A 655 -9.19 21.34 19.78
N PHE A 656 -8.19 22.11 20.23
CA PHE A 656 -7.53 23.09 19.35
C PHE A 656 -6.90 22.42 18.13
N CYS A 657 -6.36 21.21 18.31
CA CYS A 657 -5.75 20.37 17.29
C CYS A 657 -5.67 18.93 17.81
N MET A 658 -6.72 18.13 17.58
CA MET A 658 -6.82 16.74 18.06
C MET A 658 -7.27 15.77 16.97
N TYR A 659 -6.38 14.85 16.62
CA TYR A 659 -6.66 13.68 15.80
C TYR A 659 -7.40 12.61 16.61
N ILE A 660 -8.41 11.97 16.03
CA ILE A 660 -9.18 10.87 16.62
C ILE A 660 -9.41 9.77 15.57
N ARG A 661 -9.06 8.53 15.91
CA ARG A 661 -9.33 7.37 15.05
C ARG A 661 -10.81 7.04 14.99
N ARG A 662 -11.28 6.63 13.81
CA ARG A 662 -12.62 6.08 13.60
C ARG A 662 -12.87 4.87 14.49
N ASP A 663 -11.91 3.94 14.54
CA ASP A 663 -11.99 2.71 15.38
C ASP A 663 -12.21 3.00 16.88
N LEU A 664 -11.77 4.16 17.38
CA LEU A 664 -12.06 4.59 18.76
C LEU A 664 -13.52 5.03 18.88
N MET A 665 -13.98 5.91 17.99
CA MET A 665 -15.34 6.47 18.03
C MET A 665 -16.41 5.40 17.84
N ASP A 666 -16.16 4.43 16.97
CA ASP A 666 -17.07 3.30 16.75
C ASP A 666 -17.19 2.40 18.00
N HIS A 667 -16.14 2.37 18.83
CA HIS A 667 -16.10 1.61 20.08
C HIS A 667 -16.70 2.40 21.27
N ILE A 668 -16.37 3.69 21.45
CA ILE A 668 -16.77 4.46 22.65
C ILE A 668 -17.90 5.48 22.44
N GLY A 669 -18.42 5.60 21.22
CA GLY A 669 -19.39 6.61 20.82
C GLY A 669 -18.79 8.02 20.67
N LEU A 670 -19.66 9.00 20.43
CA LEU A 670 -19.30 10.39 20.16
C LEU A 670 -19.01 11.21 21.44
N PHE A 671 -18.88 12.53 21.30
CA PHE A 671 -18.83 13.45 22.43
C PHE A 671 -20.22 13.62 23.07
N ASP A 672 -20.27 13.80 24.38
CA ASP A 672 -21.53 13.93 25.13
C ASP A 672 -22.07 15.36 25.04
N GLU A 673 -22.94 15.58 24.05
CA GLU A 673 -23.57 16.87 23.78
C GLU A 673 -24.77 17.22 24.68
N GLU A 674 -25.19 16.30 25.56
CA GLU A 674 -26.19 16.57 26.60
C GLU A 674 -25.53 17.15 27.85
N ALA A 675 -24.41 16.57 28.28
CA ALA A 675 -23.64 17.03 29.42
C ALA A 675 -22.77 18.26 29.13
N PHE A 676 -22.27 18.41 27.89
CA PHE A 676 -21.34 19.48 27.49
C PHE A 676 -21.83 20.28 26.28
N PRO A 677 -23.08 20.81 26.25
CA PRO A 677 -23.66 21.42 25.04
C PRO A 677 -22.90 22.64 24.48
N ARG A 678 -22.10 23.32 25.31
CA ARG A 678 -21.27 24.48 24.92
C ARG A 678 -19.75 24.23 25.02
N GLY A 679 -19.32 22.97 25.14
CA GLY A 679 -17.91 22.57 25.28
C GLY A 679 -17.31 22.76 26.69
N TYR A 680 -15.98 22.86 26.74
CA TYR A 680 -15.11 22.99 27.94
C TYR A 680 -14.93 21.75 28.84
N GLY A 681 -15.48 20.59 28.49
CA GLY A 681 -15.37 19.36 29.29
C GLY A 681 -15.60 18.05 28.53
N GLU A 682 -16.18 18.13 27.34
CA GLU A 682 -16.41 17.07 26.36
C GLU A 682 -15.11 16.32 26.00
N GLU A 683 -14.01 17.04 25.78
CA GLU A 683 -12.70 16.45 25.46
C GLU A 683 -12.12 15.66 26.63
N ASN A 684 -12.33 16.16 27.86
CA ASN A 684 -11.87 15.54 29.09
C ASN A 684 -12.66 14.26 29.40
N ASP A 685 -13.99 14.30 29.24
CA ASP A 685 -14.84 13.12 29.38
C ASP A 685 -14.56 12.07 28.30
N PHE A 686 -14.46 12.50 27.03
CA PHE A 686 -14.15 11.62 25.90
C PHE A 686 -12.80 10.91 26.10
N CYS A 687 -11.73 11.64 26.44
CA CYS A 687 -10.41 11.05 26.66
C CYS A 687 -10.34 10.13 27.89
N MET A 688 -11.17 10.35 28.91
CA MET A 688 -11.30 9.43 30.03
C MET A 688 -12.14 8.19 29.69
N ARG A 689 -13.14 8.30 28.80
CA ARG A 689 -13.83 7.13 28.21
C ARG A 689 -12.89 6.30 27.32
N THR A 690 -12.06 6.94 26.51
CA THR A 690 -10.97 6.31 25.73
C THR A 690 -10.12 5.40 26.63
N ILE A 691 -9.67 5.91 27.77
CA ILE A 691 -8.86 5.15 28.74
C ILE A 691 -9.64 4.01 29.39
N LYS A 692 -10.91 4.23 29.76
CA LYS A 692 -11.78 3.17 30.31
C LYS A 692 -12.01 2.02 29.32
N ALA A 693 -11.99 2.29 28.01
CA ALA A 693 -12.10 1.31 26.94
C ALA A 693 -10.75 0.68 26.50
N GLY A 694 -9.66 0.91 27.24
CA GLY A 694 -8.35 0.33 26.95
C GLY A 694 -7.55 1.01 25.82
N TRP A 695 -7.98 2.20 25.38
CA TRP A 695 -7.23 3.06 24.47
C TRP A 695 -6.39 4.11 25.23
N LYS A 696 -5.57 4.86 24.51
CA LYS A 696 -4.65 5.88 25.04
C LYS A 696 -4.80 7.21 24.30
N ASN A 697 -4.49 8.30 24.99
CA ASN A 697 -4.41 9.64 24.39
C ASN A 697 -2.94 10.07 24.41
N PHE A 698 -2.44 10.68 23.34
CA PHE A 698 -1.03 11.06 23.22
C PHE A 698 -0.84 12.53 22.87
N ILE A 699 0.27 13.11 23.35
CA ILE A 699 0.85 14.31 22.72
C ILE A 699 1.83 13.86 21.63
N SER A 700 1.69 14.41 20.41
CA SER A 700 2.68 14.16 19.36
C SER A 700 3.93 15.05 19.55
N PRO A 701 5.13 14.46 19.62
CA PRO A 701 6.40 15.19 19.59
C PRO A 701 6.81 15.57 18.15
N HIS A 702 5.93 15.38 17.18
CA HIS A 702 6.20 15.56 15.74
C HIS A 702 5.26 16.59 15.08
N ALA A 703 4.37 17.24 15.83
CA ALA A 703 3.42 18.23 15.32
C ALA A 703 3.28 19.41 16.28
N TYR A 704 3.31 20.64 15.73
CA TYR A 704 3.24 21.88 16.50
C TYR A 704 2.28 22.89 15.84
N VAL A 705 1.24 23.33 16.54
CA VAL A 705 0.19 24.21 15.98
C VAL A 705 0.06 25.49 16.79
N PHE A 706 0.01 26.63 16.10
CA PHE A 706 -0.13 27.95 16.72
C PHE A 706 -1.60 28.27 16.99
N HIS A 707 -1.91 28.95 18.08
CA HIS A 707 -3.30 29.13 18.55
C HIS A 707 -3.52 30.56 19.08
N GLN A 708 -4.25 31.38 18.33
CA GLN A 708 -4.33 32.82 18.59
C GLN A 708 -5.26 33.20 19.75
N ARG A 709 -6.20 32.34 20.14
CA ARG A 709 -7.21 32.57 21.19
C ARG A 709 -7.97 33.89 21.02
N THR A 710 -8.41 34.18 19.80
CA THR A 710 -9.20 35.38 19.53
C THR A 710 -10.56 35.32 20.22
N ALA A 711 -10.79 36.22 21.18
CA ALA A 711 -12.03 36.44 21.92
C ALA A 711 -12.52 35.24 22.78
N SER A 712 -11.97 35.14 23.99
CA SER A 712 -12.70 34.48 25.09
C SER A 712 -13.80 35.44 25.60
N PHE A 713 -15.07 35.04 25.45
CA PHE A 713 -16.18 35.63 26.21
C PHE A 713 -15.83 35.62 27.72
N GLY A 714 -16.23 36.67 28.45
CA GLY A 714 -15.78 36.94 29.81
C GLY A 714 -16.37 36.03 30.89
N ALA A 715 -16.93 36.60 31.97
CA ALA A 715 -17.36 35.88 33.16
C ALA A 715 -18.37 34.72 32.92
N GLU A 716 -19.10 34.70 31.80
CA GLU A 716 -19.97 33.58 31.40
C GLU A 716 -19.16 32.28 31.12
N LYS A 717 -17.94 32.41 30.58
CA LYS A 717 -17.04 31.30 30.29
C LYS A 717 -16.58 30.58 31.55
N ASP A 718 -16.22 31.33 32.60
CA ASP A 718 -15.75 30.76 33.86
C ASP A 718 -16.86 29.93 34.56
N GLY A 719 -18.12 30.37 34.44
CA GLY A 719 -19.29 29.63 34.92
C GLY A 719 -19.52 28.31 34.16
N LEU A 720 -19.35 28.33 32.84
CA LEU A 720 -19.44 27.13 31.99
C LEU A 720 -18.32 26.13 32.31
N ILE A 721 -17.06 26.59 32.39
CA ILE A 721 -15.91 25.76 32.75
C ILE A 721 -16.12 25.11 34.12
N LYS A 722 -16.59 25.87 35.12
CA LYS A 722 -16.84 25.33 36.46
C LYS A 722 -17.88 24.19 36.43
N THR A 723 -19.02 24.43 35.78
CA THR A 723 -20.10 23.43 35.66
C THR A 723 -19.63 22.18 34.92
N ALA A 724 -18.94 22.34 33.79
CA ALA A 724 -18.38 21.23 33.02
C ALA A 724 -17.38 20.42 33.86
N MET A 725 -16.51 21.09 34.62
CA MET A 725 -15.56 20.40 35.49
C MET A 725 -16.22 19.68 36.67
N GLU A 726 -17.32 20.17 37.22
CA GLU A 726 -18.08 19.44 38.25
C GLU A 726 -18.59 18.08 37.71
N ILE A 727 -19.12 18.06 36.47
CA ILE A 727 -19.54 16.83 35.78
C ILE A 727 -18.35 15.88 35.54
N VAL A 728 -17.21 16.41 35.04
CA VAL A 728 -16.00 15.59 34.80
C VAL A 728 -15.49 14.95 36.10
N HIS A 729 -15.44 15.70 37.21
CA HIS A 729 -15.03 15.16 38.50
C HIS A 729 -16.03 14.13 39.06
N GLN A 730 -17.33 14.29 38.81
CA GLN A 730 -18.34 13.32 39.22
C GLN A 730 -18.22 11.99 38.45
N ARG A 731 -17.98 12.05 37.13
CA ARG A 731 -17.85 10.86 36.25
C ARG A 731 -16.48 10.18 36.34
N HIS A 732 -15.45 10.97 36.62
CA HIS A 732 -14.04 10.56 36.60
C HIS A 732 -13.29 11.12 37.83
N PRO A 733 -13.56 10.62 39.05
CA PRO A 733 -13.04 11.21 40.29
C PRO A 733 -11.51 11.28 40.40
N ASP A 734 -10.78 10.48 39.62
CA ASP A 734 -9.32 10.47 39.61
C ASP A 734 -8.69 11.27 38.46
N TYR A 735 -9.50 11.95 37.64
CA TYR A 735 -9.07 12.80 36.52
C TYR A 735 -8.00 13.82 36.93
N ALA A 736 -8.28 14.68 37.92
CA ALA A 736 -7.35 15.71 38.37
C ALA A 736 -6.01 15.14 38.87
N ARG A 737 -6.05 13.97 39.55
CA ARG A 737 -4.86 13.25 40.00
C ARG A 737 -4.04 12.71 38.82
N LYS A 738 -4.70 12.11 37.82
CA LYS A 738 -4.06 11.63 36.59
C LYS A 738 -3.43 12.77 35.80
N VAL A 739 -4.15 13.88 35.59
CA VAL A 739 -3.66 15.08 34.87
C VAL A 739 -2.39 15.62 35.53
N LYS A 740 -2.43 15.84 36.85
CA LYS A 740 -1.27 16.30 37.62
C LYS A 740 -0.08 15.35 37.54
N ALA A 741 -0.32 14.03 37.55
CA ALA A 741 0.74 13.03 37.44
C ALA A 741 1.37 13.00 36.03
N ALA A 742 0.57 13.02 34.96
CA ALA A 742 1.05 12.95 33.58
C ALA A 742 1.80 14.22 33.17
N PHE A 743 1.22 15.40 33.39
CA PHE A 743 1.84 16.68 33.02
C PHE A 743 3.01 17.09 33.94
N GLY A 744 3.13 16.45 35.11
CA GLY A 744 4.29 16.55 36.02
C GLY A 744 5.35 15.46 35.86
N SER A 745 5.12 14.49 34.95
CA SER A 745 5.98 13.31 34.77
C SER A 745 7.38 13.65 34.23
N GLY A 746 8.34 12.73 34.46
CA GLY A 746 9.70 12.86 33.90
C GLY A 746 9.71 12.97 32.38
N LYS A 747 8.93 12.13 31.68
CA LYS A 747 8.81 12.18 30.21
C LYS A 747 8.25 13.52 29.71
N MET A 748 7.21 14.07 30.36
CA MET A 748 6.66 15.39 29.99
C MET A 748 7.68 16.52 30.22
N LYS A 749 8.43 16.47 31.32
CA LYS A 749 9.51 17.44 31.60
C LYS A 749 10.62 17.35 30.55
N GLN A 750 10.99 16.14 30.12
CA GLN A 750 11.97 15.93 29.06
C GLN A 750 11.49 16.50 27.71
N LEU A 751 10.25 16.23 27.29
CA LEU A 751 9.70 16.81 26.05
C LEU A 751 9.69 18.35 26.10
N ARG A 752 9.29 18.94 27.23
CA ARG A 752 9.34 20.40 27.43
C ARG A 752 10.76 20.96 27.43
N ALA A 753 11.73 20.25 28.00
CA ALA A 753 13.14 20.64 27.95
C ALA A 753 13.71 20.57 26.53
N LEU A 754 13.32 19.56 25.73
CA LEU A 754 13.67 19.50 24.31
C LEU A 754 13.06 20.67 23.52
N ALA A 755 11.79 20.99 23.75
CA ALA A 755 11.16 22.17 23.17
C ALA A 755 11.84 23.49 23.62
N ALA A 756 12.35 23.56 24.85
CA ALA A 756 13.03 24.75 25.38
C ALA A 756 14.36 25.04 24.67
N LYS A 757 15.10 24.01 24.22
CA LYS A 757 16.32 24.19 23.41
C LYS A 757 16.08 25.01 22.13
N ALA A 758 14.87 24.97 21.58
CA ALA A 758 14.52 25.81 20.42
C ALA A 758 14.57 27.32 20.75
N TYR A 759 14.41 27.70 22.01
CA TYR A 759 14.41 29.09 22.48
C TYR A 759 15.79 29.57 22.99
N GLU A 760 16.82 28.72 23.01
CA GLU A 760 18.16 29.07 23.50
C GLU A 760 19.00 29.74 22.38
N GLU A 761 19.71 30.82 22.71
CA GLU A 761 20.44 31.65 21.74
C GLU A 761 21.64 30.92 21.10
N ASP A 762 22.34 30.08 21.86
CA ASP A 762 23.48 29.27 21.39
C ASP A 762 23.07 27.97 20.66
N ALA A 763 21.77 27.65 20.58
CA ALA A 763 21.29 26.42 19.93
C ALA A 763 21.34 26.46 18.38
N VAL A 764 22.20 27.33 17.81
CA VAL A 764 22.61 27.30 16.41
C VAL A 764 23.62 26.16 16.22
N ALA A 765 23.12 24.93 16.28
CA ALA A 765 23.78 23.82 15.61
C ALA A 765 23.87 24.20 14.12
N THR A 766 25.09 24.40 13.62
CA THR A 766 25.38 25.09 12.36
C THR A 766 24.91 24.32 11.13
N ARG A 767 23.59 24.38 10.88
CA ARG A 767 23.08 24.41 9.52
C ARG A 767 23.55 25.73 8.90
N PRO A 768 24.25 25.68 7.77
CA PRO A 768 24.62 26.90 7.07
C PRO A 768 23.36 27.67 6.65
N ALA A 769 23.30 28.98 6.99
CA ALA A 769 22.11 29.86 7.00
C ALA A 769 21.45 30.15 5.63
N TRP A 770 21.78 29.34 4.63
CA TRP A 770 21.38 29.47 3.24
C TRP A 770 20.50 28.29 2.76
N ARG A 771 20.42 27.21 3.55
CA ARG A 771 19.29 26.25 3.45
C ARG A 771 17.97 26.85 3.96
N ASP A 772 18.04 28.01 4.59
CA ASP A 772 16.91 28.81 5.07
C ASP A 772 16.48 29.90 4.05
N ALA A 773 17.02 29.85 2.82
CA ALA A 773 16.48 30.64 1.71
C ALA A 773 15.02 30.20 1.46
N PRO A 774 14.06 31.14 1.38
CA PRO A 774 12.66 30.77 1.22
C PRO A 774 12.48 29.95 -0.05
N VAL A 775 11.90 28.74 0.10
CA VAL A 775 11.35 27.97 -1.01
C VAL A 775 10.37 28.90 -1.72
N GLY A 776 10.76 29.37 -2.90
CA GLY A 776 10.27 30.64 -3.44
C GLY A 776 8.77 30.83 -3.25
N GLU A 777 8.40 31.92 -2.58
CA GLU A 777 6.99 32.30 -2.46
C GLU A 777 6.34 32.20 -3.85
N PRO A 778 5.11 31.66 -3.96
CA PRO A 778 4.43 31.60 -5.24
C PRO A 778 4.35 33.01 -5.82
N VAL A 779 5.17 33.27 -6.83
CA VAL A 779 5.43 34.63 -7.33
C VAL A 779 4.09 35.29 -7.65
N ASP A 780 3.86 36.47 -7.07
CA ASP A 780 2.56 37.13 -7.08
C ASP A 780 1.94 37.08 -8.49
N ALA A 781 0.82 36.36 -8.59
CA ALA A 781 0.09 36.17 -9.84
C ALA A 781 -0.44 37.48 -10.43
N SER A 782 -0.41 38.59 -9.67
CA SER A 782 -0.68 39.95 -10.16
C SER A 782 0.46 40.53 -11.02
N VAL A 783 1.70 40.04 -10.84
CA VAL A 783 2.91 40.55 -11.50
C VAL A 783 3.26 39.79 -12.79
N HIS A 784 2.85 38.52 -12.91
CA HIS A 784 3.14 37.70 -14.09
C HIS A 784 2.10 37.82 -15.21
N ARG A 785 2.58 37.99 -16.45
CA ARG A 785 1.76 37.83 -17.66
C ARG A 785 1.39 36.35 -17.83
N VAL A 786 0.10 36.05 -17.76
CA VAL A 786 -0.44 34.69 -17.89
C VAL A 786 -0.06 34.07 -19.24
N GLY A 787 0.64 32.93 -19.21
CA GLY A 787 1.08 32.18 -20.38
C GLY A 787 0.78 30.67 -20.29
N PRO A 788 1.45 29.83 -21.09
CA PRO A 788 1.22 28.39 -21.15
C PRO A 788 1.71 27.60 -19.91
N GLU A 789 2.48 28.23 -19.02
CA GLU A 789 3.11 27.62 -17.83
C GLU A 789 2.14 27.13 -16.75
N ARG A 790 0.92 27.69 -16.66
CA ARG A 790 -0.09 27.25 -15.67
C ARG A 790 -0.36 25.75 -15.71
N ARG A 791 -0.30 25.12 -16.89
CA ARG A 791 -0.46 23.66 -17.04
C ARG A 791 0.65 22.92 -16.29
N PHE A 792 1.91 23.29 -16.48
CA PHE A 792 3.05 22.58 -15.90
C PHE A 792 3.17 22.82 -14.39
N LEU A 793 2.84 24.02 -13.91
CA LEU A 793 2.77 24.32 -12.47
C LEU A 793 1.70 23.48 -11.77
N SER A 794 0.49 23.40 -12.34
CA SER A 794 -0.61 22.58 -11.82
C SER A 794 -0.27 21.07 -11.86
N LEU A 795 0.35 20.59 -12.94
CA LEU A 795 0.79 19.20 -13.05
C LEU A 795 1.91 18.86 -12.05
N ASN A 796 2.88 19.76 -11.81
CA ASN A 796 3.93 19.54 -10.81
C ASN A 796 3.40 19.46 -9.37
N GLN A 797 2.26 20.11 -9.08
CA GLN A 797 1.59 20.04 -7.77
C GLN A 797 0.68 18.80 -7.64
N THR A 798 0.13 18.29 -8.75
CA THR A 798 -0.84 17.18 -8.73
C THR A 798 -0.25 15.81 -9.07
N MET A 799 0.86 15.75 -9.82
CA MET A 799 1.53 14.51 -10.21
C MET A 799 2.67 14.10 -9.26
N ILE A 800 3.18 15.04 -8.45
CA ILE A 800 4.40 14.83 -7.65
C ILE A 800 4.14 15.22 -6.20
N ASP A 801 4.16 14.21 -5.32
CA ASP A 801 4.08 14.38 -3.87
C ASP A 801 5.41 14.88 -3.31
N TRP A 802 5.66 16.18 -3.46
CA TRP A 802 6.83 16.85 -2.91
C TRP A 802 6.92 16.77 -1.39
N HIS A 803 5.81 16.56 -0.69
CA HIS A 803 5.81 16.43 0.77
C HIS A 803 6.45 15.10 1.18
N SER A 804 5.94 13.99 0.64
CA SER A 804 6.55 12.66 0.81
C SER A 804 8.00 12.62 0.33
N LEU A 805 8.31 13.24 -0.82
CA LEU A 805 9.68 13.29 -1.33
C LEU A 805 10.64 14.04 -0.40
N ARG A 806 10.23 15.19 0.19
CA ARG A 806 11.03 15.91 1.19
C ARG A 806 11.27 15.08 2.45
N SER A 807 10.25 14.38 2.94
CA SER A 807 10.36 13.53 4.14
C SER A 807 11.21 12.28 3.91
N ASN A 808 11.14 11.68 2.73
CA ASN A 808 11.76 10.39 2.42
C ASN A 808 13.13 10.51 1.74
N ALA A 809 13.45 11.61 1.05
CA ALA A 809 14.75 11.79 0.39
C ALA A 809 15.98 11.66 1.33
N PRO A 810 15.94 12.09 2.61
CA PRO A 810 17.02 11.83 3.56
C PRO A 810 17.20 10.35 3.95
N GLN A 811 16.21 9.49 3.67
CA GLN A 811 16.22 8.04 3.98
C GLN A 811 16.56 7.18 2.76
N ARG A 812 16.78 7.79 1.58
CA ARG A 812 17.18 7.11 0.34
C ARG A 812 18.57 6.49 0.47
N ASP A 813 18.83 5.44 -0.32
CA ASP A 813 20.05 4.65 -0.23
C ASP A 813 21.29 5.50 -0.59
N PRO A 814 22.19 5.81 0.37
CA PRO A 814 23.27 6.78 0.16
C PRO A 814 24.38 6.28 -0.78
N ASP A 815 24.43 4.98 -1.04
CA ASP A 815 25.40 4.35 -1.94
C ASP A 815 24.84 4.16 -3.36
N LEU A 816 23.52 4.25 -3.54
CA LEU A 816 22.86 4.18 -4.85
C LEU A 816 22.84 5.57 -5.51
N VAL A 817 23.23 5.60 -6.79
CA VAL A 817 23.19 6.81 -7.62
C VAL A 817 22.09 6.67 -8.67
N SER A 818 21.15 7.61 -8.70
CA SER A 818 20.09 7.67 -9.71
C SER A 818 20.49 8.58 -10.86
N ILE A 819 20.61 8.03 -12.07
CA ILE A 819 20.86 8.81 -13.28
C ILE A 819 19.54 9.03 -14.00
N ILE A 820 19.06 10.27 -14.01
CA ILE A 820 17.76 10.67 -14.57
C ILE A 820 17.99 11.31 -15.93
N VAL A 821 17.36 10.75 -16.97
CA VAL A 821 17.48 11.22 -18.35
C VAL A 821 16.09 11.53 -18.91
N CYS A 822 15.78 12.81 -19.10
CA CYS A 822 14.56 13.26 -19.76
C CYS A 822 14.71 13.16 -21.28
N VAL A 823 13.87 12.36 -21.93
CA VAL A 823 13.95 12.04 -23.37
C VAL A 823 12.75 12.61 -24.11
N TYR A 824 13.00 13.33 -25.19
CA TYR A 824 11.98 13.71 -26.17
C TYR A 824 12.51 13.55 -27.59
N ASN A 825 12.09 12.48 -28.25
CA ASN A 825 12.53 12.04 -29.57
C ASN A 825 14.06 11.83 -29.62
N GLN A 826 14.67 12.03 -30.79
CA GLN A 826 16.11 12.01 -31.03
C GLN A 826 16.77 10.63 -30.79
N TYR A 827 16.08 9.54 -31.16
CA TYR A 827 16.55 8.14 -31.20
C TYR A 827 18.08 7.97 -31.27
N SER A 828 18.74 8.51 -32.30
CA SER A 828 20.19 8.33 -32.52
C SER A 828 21.07 8.92 -31.42
N LEU A 829 20.67 10.04 -30.81
CA LEU A 829 21.39 10.69 -29.71
C LEU A 829 21.07 9.99 -28.38
N THR A 830 19.80 9.69 -28.13
CA THR A 830 19.37 8.90 -26.95
C THR A 830 20.08 7.54 -26.90
N ASN A 831 20.23 6.85 -28.04
CA ASN A 831 20.94 5.59 -28.13
C ASN A 831 22.46 5.75 -27.85
N LYS A 832 23.10 6.84 -28.32
CA LYS A 832 24.50 7.16 -27.99
C LYS A 832 24.69 7.38 -26.49
N CYS A 833 23.81 8.16 -25.87
CA CYS A 833 23.80 8.42 -24.43
C CYS A 833 23.68 7.12 -23.62
N LEU A 834 22.71 6.27 -23.95
CA LEU A 834 22.52 4.95 -23.31
C LEU A 834 23.74 4.03 -23.47
N ASN A 835 24.31 3.94 -24.67
CA ASN A 835 25.54 3.15 -24.90
C ASN A 835 26.72 3.68 -24.07
N ALA A 836 26.86 5.01 -23.94
CA ALA A 836 27.90 5.61 -23.10
C ALA A 836 27.65 5.29 -21.61
N LEU A 837 26.43 5.48 -21.10
CA LEU A 837 26.06 5.18 -19.72
C LEU A 837 26.32 3.71 -19.35
N VAL A 838 25.78 2.77 -20.11
CA VAL A 838 25.92 1.32 -19.85
C VAL A 838 27.39 0.90 -19.87
N ARG A 839 28.19 1.46 -20.80
CA ARG A 839 29.63 1.16 -20.93
C ARG A 839 30.46 1.76 -19.80
N GLN A 840 30.24 3.01 -19.41
CA GLN A 840 31.09 3.71 -18.43
C GLN A 840 30.66 3.48 -16.97
N CYS A 841 29.38 3.16 -16.69
CA CYS A 841 28.92 2.94 -15.31
C CYS A 841 29.24 1.54 -14.77
N GLY A 842 29.65 0.59 -15.62
CA GLY A 842 30.34 -0.64 -15.19
C GLY A 842 29.64 -1.42 -14.06
N ARG A 843 30.34 -1.59 -12.93
CA ARG A 843 29.85 -2.23 -11.68
C ARG A 843 29.38 -1.23 -10.62
N ALA A 844 29.29 0.06 -10.92
CA ALA A 844 28.83 1.04 -9.94
C ALA A 844 27.36 0.75 -9.55
N LYS A 845 27.01 1.04 -8.30
CA LYS A 845 25.65 0.89 -7.76
C LYS A 845 24.79 2.04 -8.30
N VAL A 846 24.28 1.87 -9.51
CA VAL A 846 23.48 2.86 -10.24
C VAL A 846 22.13 2.31 -10.65
N GLU A 847 21.12 3.18 -10.66
CA GLU A 847 19.88 3.02 -11.42
C GLU A 847 19.83 4.10 -12.51
N ILE A 848 19.25 3.77 -13.66
CA ILE A 848 19.09 4.68 -14.79
C ILE A 848 17.58 4.81 -15.05
N ILE A 849 17.07 6.04 -15.01
CA ILE A 849 15.64 6.35 -15.10
C ILE A 849 15.42 7.18 -16.36
N MET A 850 14.90 6.52 -17.38
CA MET A 850 14.60 7.12 -18.68
C MET A 850 13.17 7.66 -18.66
N VAL A 851 13.02 8.98 -18.60
CA VAL A 851 11.70 9.61 -18.66
C VAL A 851 11.36 9.87 -20.12
N ASN A 852 10.59 8.97 -20.72
CA ASN A 852 10.05 9.15 -22.07
C ASN A 852 8.94 10.21 -22.03
N ASN A 853 9.30 11.44 -22.40
CA ASN A 853 8.47 12.62 -22.24
C ASN A 853 7.56 12.82 -23.48
N GLY A 854 6.81 11.79 -23.85
CA GLY A 854 5.94 11.78 -25.03
C GLY A 854 6.69 11.73 -26.37
N SER A 855 7.68 10.85 -26.50
CA SER A 855 8.45 10.70 -27.75
C SER A 855 7.71 9.92 -28.84
N ASP A 856 8.23 9.98 -30.08
CA ASP A 856 7.85 9.11 -31.19
C ASP A 856 8.00 7.60 -30.87
N GLU A 857 7.33 6.76 -31.67
CA GLU A 857 7.32 5.29 -31.49
C GLU A 857 8.72 4.67 -31.60
N GLU A 858 9.59 5.19 -32.47
CA GLU A 858 10.95 4.71 -32.67
C GLU A 858 11.81 4.94 -31.42
N THR A 859 11.77 6.16 -30.86
CA THR A 859 12.44 6.50 -29.61
C THR A 859 11.82 5.77 -28.42
N SER A 860 10.50 5.57 -28.40
CA SER A 860 9.82 4.85 -27.33
C SER A 860 10.26 3.37 -27.28
N GLY A 861 10.16 2.67 -28.41
CA GLY A 861 10.56 1.26 -28.52
C GLY A 861 12.07 1.03 -28.35
N LEU A 862 12.91 2.06 -28.53
CA LEU A 862 14.32 2.01 -28.14
C LEU A 862 14.49 1.87 -26.62
N LEU A 863 13.73 2.65 -25.84
CA LEU A 863 13.83 2.69 -24.39
C LEU A 863 13.36 1.36 -23.78
N ASP A 864 12.25 0.82 -24.27
CA ASP A 864 11.72 -0.49 -23.88
C ASP A 864 12.77 -1.60 -24.09
N GLN A 865 13.37 -1.65 -25.28
CA GLN A 865 14.44 -2.60 -25.61
C GLN A 865 15.68 -2.47 -24.72
N TRP A 866 15.98 -1.29 -24.20
CA TRP A 866 17.10 -1.09 -23.27
C TRP A 866 16.76 -1.56 -21.85
N ALA A 867 15.53 -1.34 -21.37
CA ALA A 867 15.06 -1.83 -20.08
C ALA A 867 14.95 -3.36 -20.02
N GLU A 868 14.55 -4.01 -21.12
CA GLU A 868 14.58 -5.48 -21.23
C GLU A 868 16.00 -6.06 -21.19
N ARG A 869 17.01 -5.30 -21.63
CA ARG A 869 18.41 -5.76 -21.77
C ARG A 869 19.28 -5.51 -20.55
N ASP A 870 19.07 -4.42 -19.82
CA ASP A 870 19.86 -4.05 -18.65
C ASP A 870 18.94 -3.68 -17.49
N GLY A 871 18.85 -4.56 -16.48
CA GLY A 871 17.97 -4.40 -15.33
C GLY A 871 18.30 -3.22 -14.39
N ARG A 872 19.32 -2.41 -14.71
CA ARG A 872 19.55 -1.10 -14.09
C ARG A 872 18.72 0.01 -14.72
N ILE A 873 18.19 -0.21 -15.93
CA ILE A 873 17.40 0.77 -16.69
C ILE A 873 15.91 0.56 -16.40
N SER A 874 15.24 1.64 -16.06
CA SER A 874 13.78 1.74 -15.94
C SER A 874 13.27 2.85 -16.84
N VAL A 875 12.04 2.72 -17.35
CA VAL A 875 11.42 3.70 -18.26
C VAL A 875 10.09 4.17 -17.69
N ILE A 876 9.87 5.48 -17.74
CA ILE A 876 8.61 6.12 -17.36
C ILE A 876 8.04 6.76 -18.62
N HIS A 877 6.86 6.31 -19.05
CA HIS A 877 6.19 6.83 -20.26
C HIS A 877 5.16 7.87 -19.86
N ASN A 878 5.47 9.14 -20.14
CA ASN A 878 4.50 10.22 -20.08
C ASN A 878 3.67 10.22 -21.37
N PHE A 879 2.35 10.36 -21.23
CA PHE A 879 1.42 10.47 -22.38
C PHE A 879 1.62 11.74 -23.22
N ASP A 880 2.27 12.76 -22.66
CA ASP A 880 2.43 14.09 -23.24
C ASP A 880 3.84 14.62 -22.89
N ASN A 881 4.35 15.56 -23.69
CA ASN A 881 5.60 16.26 -23.35
C ASN A 881 5.38 17.25 -22.20
N LEU A 882 5.95 16.93 -21.04
CA LEU A 882 5.82 17.70 -19.81
C LEU A 882 6.82 18.85 -19.67
N ASN A 883 7.70 19.11 -20.65
CA ASN A 883 8.90 19.95 -20.57
C ASN A 883 10.06 19.33 -19.75
N PHE A 884 11.25 19.92 -19.83
CA PHE A 884 12.47 19.43 -19.17
C PHE A 884 12.34 19.43 -17.64
N SER A 885 11.94 20.55 -17.04
CA SER A 885 11.79 20.75 -15.59
C SER A 885 10.88 19.68 -14.96
N LEU A 886 9.63 19.56 -15.44
CA LEU A 886 8.67 18.60 -14.90
C LEU A 886 9.00 17.15 -15.29
N GLY A 887 9.54 16.91 -16.49
CA GLY A 887 10.01 15.57 -16.88
C GLY A 887 11.11 15.05 -15.95
N ASN A 888 12.10 15.89 -15.62
CA ASN A 888 13.14 15.55 -14.63
C ASN A 888 12.58 15.36 -13.22
N ASN A 889 11.63 16.20 -12.80
CA ASN A 889 10.96 16.05 -11.51
C ASN A 889 10.20 14.70 -11.40
N VAL A 890 9.54 14.25 -12.48
CA VAL A 890 8.91 12.91 -12.53
C VAL A 890 9.96 11.80 -12.39
N GLY A 891 11.10 11.92 -13.08
CA GLY A 891 12.22 10.97 -12.92
C GLY A 891 12.79 10.94 -11.50
N PHE A 892 12.87 12.09 -10.84
CA PHE A 892 13.29 12.19 -9.43
C PHE A 892 12.27 11.58 -8.46
N ALA A 893 10.97 11.73 -8.74
CA ALA A 893 9.91 11.16 -7.91
C ALA A 893 9.96 9.63 -7.87
N ALA A 894 10.35 9.00 -8.98
CA ALA A 894 10.52 7.56 -9.10
C ALA A 894 11.86 7.01 -8.57
N SER A 895 12.83 7.88 -8.28
CA SER A 895 14.20 7.45 -7.94
C SER A 895 14.39 7.06 -6.48
N GLN A 896 15.39 6.20 -6.21
CA GLN A 896 15.64 5.57 -4.91
C GLN A 896 17.01 5.93 -4.32
N GLY A 897 17.95 6.42 -5.14
CA GLY A 897 19.28 6.83 -4.74
C GLY A 897 19.33 8.11 -3.91
N GLY A 898 20.22 8.14 -2.92
CA GLY A 898 20.53 9.30 -2.09
C GLY A 898 21.39 10.34 -2.80
N ARG A 899 22.06 9.95 -3.90
CA ARG A 899 22.73 10.83 -4.86
C ARG A 899 22.01 10.73 -6.21
N ILE A 900 21.80 11.87 -6.86
CA ILE A 900 21.12 11.94 -8.16
C ILE A 900 22.01 12.67 -9.17
N ILE A 901 21.88 12.28 -10.44
CA ILE A 901 22.51 12.93 -11.58
C ILE A 901 21.41 13.23 -12.60
N PHE A 902 21.27 14.48 -13.01
CA PHE A 902 20.48 14.84 -14.20
C PHE A 902 21.40 14.89 -15.40
N LEU A 903 20.97 14.30 -16.51
CA LEU A 903 21.77 14.17 -17.73
C LEU A 903 20.89 14.34 -18.97
N ASN A 904 21.29 15.20 -19.90
CA ASN A 904 20.60 15.35 -21.19
C ASN A 904 20.75 14.10 -22.07
N ASN A 905 19.72 13.77 -22.85
CA ASN A 905 19.73 12.60 -23.75
C ASN A 905 20.65 12.76 -24.98
N ASP A 906 21.24 13.93 -25.22
CA ASP A 906 22.23 14.22 -26.27
C ASP A 906 23.67 14.35 -25.74
N THR A 907 23.99 13.63 -24.67
CA THR A 907 25.33 13.57 -24.05
C THR A 907 26.02 12.23 -24.24
N GLU A 908 27.37 12.24 -24.25
CA GLU A 908 28.22 11.06 -24.22
C GLU A 908 29.21 11.17 -23.04
N VAL A 909 28.94 10.42 -21.97
CA VAL A 909 29.79 10.37 -20.76
C VAL A 909 31.11 9.66 -21.04
N GLN A 910 32.22 10.21 -20.51
CA GLN A 910 33.57 9.71 -20.79
C GLN A 910 34.06 8.69 -19.74
N PRO A 911 35.09 7.87 -20.04
CA PRO A 911 35.67 6.95 -19.07
C PRO A 911 36.11 7.66 -17.78
N GLY A 912 35.74 7.10 -16.63
CA GLY A 912 36.11 7.64 -15.30
C GLY A 912 35.29 8.85 -14.83
N TRP A 913 34.25 9.30 -15.56
CA TRP A 913 33.49 10.51 -15.22
C TRP A 913 32.77 10.50 -13.87
N LEU A 914 32.30 9.33 -13.40
CA LEU A 914 31.30 9.24 -12.33
C LEU A 914 31.86 9.56 -10.94
N GLU A 915 32.99 8.97 -10.55
CA GLU A 915 33.56 9.18 -9.21
C GLU A 915 34.02 10.64 -8.98
N PRO A 916 34.74 11.30 -9.90
CA PRO A 916 35.13 12.70 -9.73
C PRO A 916 33.94 13.67 -9.71
N LEU A 917 32.82 13.33 -10.37
CA LEU A 917 31.60 14.12 -10.33
C LEU A 917 30.85 14.01 -8.98
N LEU A 918 30.93 12.86 -8.33
CA LEU A 918 30.27 12.63 -7.03
C LEU A 918 31.13 13.05 -5.84
N ALA A 919 32.46 13.06 -5.98
CA ALA A 919 33.40 13.35 -4.90
C ALA A 919 33.14 14.71 -4.19
N PRO A 920 32.85 15.83 -4.89
CA PRO A 920 32.56 17.11 -4.23
C PRO A 920 31.33 17.07 -3.30
N LEU A 921 30.37 16.17 -3.54
CA LEU A 921 29.15 16.05 -2.72
C LEU A 921 29.40 15.47 -1.32
N ALA A 922 30.63 15.00 -1.04
CA ALA A 922 31.07 14.65 0.31
C ALA A 922 31.23 15.90 1.21
N ASP A 923 31.47 17.07 0.62
CA ASP A 923 31.42 18.34 1.34
C ASP A 923 29.95 18.79 1.48
N PRO A 924 29.43 18.99 2.71
CA PRO A 924 28.07 19.47 2.93
C PRO A 924 27.82 20.91 2.44
N GLU A 925 28.87 21.69 2.17
CA GLU A 925 28.74 23.03 1.56
C GLU A 925 28.47 22.98 0.06
N VAL A 926 28.91 21.93 -0.66
CA VAL A 926 28.74 21.82 -2.11
C VAL A 926 27.33 21.33 -2.42
N MET A 927 26.48 22.15 -3.03
CA MET A 927 25.09 21.78 -3.35
C MET A 927 24.92 20.98 -4.63
N GLY A 928 25.86 21.10 -5.56
CA GLY A 928 25.87 20.30 -6.77
C GLY A 928 27.24 20.34 -7.43
N SER A 929 27.50 19.38 -8.30
CA SER A 929 28.73 19.33 -9.08
C SER A 929 28.45 19.13 -10.56
N GLN A 930 29.25 19.77 -11.41
CA GLN A 930 29.16 19.69 -12.87
C GLN A 930 30.50 19.15 -13.43
N PRO A 931 30.48 18.26 -14.44
CA PRO A 931 31.69 17.90 -15.16
C PRO A 931 32.19 19.03 -16.07
N LYS A 932 33.36 18.82 -16.66
CA LYS A 932 33.79 19.54 -17.88
C LYS A 932 32.86 19.16 -19.03
N LEU A 933 32.00 20.09 -19.43
CA LEU A 933 31.13 19.94 -20.60
C LEU A 933 31.91 20.38 -21.84
N LEU A 934 32.05 19.46 -22.79
CA LEU A 934 32.77 19.68 -24.05
C LEU A 934 31.82 19.62 -25.25
N TYR A 935 32.11 20.46 -26.23
CA TYR A 935 31.61 20.29 -27.59
C TYR A 935 32.25 19.06 -28.27
N PRO A 936 31.62 18.50 -29.33
CA PRO A 936 32.16 17.33 -30.04
C PRO A 936 33.50 17.56 -30.76
N ASP A 937 33.95 18.81 -30.89
CA ASP A 937 35.28 19.20 -31.41
C ASP A 937 36.36 19.27 -30.32
N GLY A 938 36.01 19.03 -29.05
CA GLY A 938 36.93 19.04 -27.91
C GLY A 938 37.05 20.39 -27.20
N LYS A 939 36.31 21.42 -27.63
CA LYS A 939 36.28 22.72 -26.96
C LYS A 939 35.40 22.73 -25.72
N VAL A 940 35.72 23.60 -24.78
CA VAL A 940 34.91 23.85 -23.59
C VAL A 940 33.59 24.52 -23.97
N GLN A 941 32.49 23.86 -23.58
CA GLN A 941 31.15 24.43 -23.63
C GLN A 941 30.82 25.12 -22.29
N CYS A 942 31.08 24.45 -21.17
CA CYS A 942 30.83 24.99 -19.85
C CYS A 942 31.68 24.29 -18.77
N VAL A 943 32.28 25.10 -17.90
CA VAL A 943 32.86 24.67 -16.62
C VAL A 943 32.21 25.32 -15.41
N GLY A 944 31.21 26.18 -15.62
CA GLY A 944 30.56 26.97 -14.58
C GLY A 944 29.93 28.22 -15.16
N VAL A 945 29.00 28.83 -14.42
CA VAL A 945 28.26 30.03 -14.82
C VAL A 945 28.67 31.21 -13.95
N VAL A 946 29.00 32.34 -14.58
CA VAL A 946 29.34 33.62 -13.95
C VAL A 946 28.38 34.71 -14.37
N PHE A 947 28.31 35.78 -13.58
CA PHE A 947 27.32 36.85 -13.73
C PHE A 947 28.04 38.18 -13.90
N SER A 948 27.61 38.98 -14.88
CA SER A 948 28.12 40.35 -15.04
C SER A 948 27.35 41.33 -14.16
N GLY A 949 27.99 42.44 -13.79
CA GLY A 949 27.32 43.54 -13.07
C GLY A 949 26.25 44.29 -13.87
N LYS A 950 25.86 43.77 -15.05
CA LYS A 950 24.90 44.39 -15.98
C LYS A 950 23.52 43.73 -15.97
N THR A 951 23.42 42.46 -15.55
CA THR A 951 22.19 41.65 -15.68
C THR A 951 22.21 40.50 -14.68
N PRO A 952 21.06 40.06 -14.14
CA PRO A 952 20.98 38.83 -13.34
C PRO A 952 21.19 37.56 -14.17
N LEU A 953 21.24 37.66 -15.51
CA LEU A 953 21.41 36.53 -16.41
C LEU A 953 22.88 36.13 -16.55
N GLY A 954 23.21 34.95 -16.02
CA GLY A 954 24.57 34.40 -16.09
C GLY A 954 24.92 33.81 -17.45
N TYR A 955 26.21 33.65 -17.69
CA TYR A 955 26.77 33.01 -18.89
C TYR A 955 27.89 32.02 -18.52
N PRO A 956 28.11 30.95 -19.32
CA PRO A 956 29.24 30.06 -19.10
C PRO A 956 30.58 30.78 -19.27
N ILE A 957 31.52 30.53 -18.34
CA ILE A 957 32.90 31.04 -18.44
C ILE A 957 33.77 30.10 -19.28
N TYR A 958 34.81 30.65 -19.93
CA TYR A 958 35.81 29.92 -20.74
C TYR A 958 35.23 29.08 -21.90
N VAL A 959 34.12 29.52 -22.49
CA VAL A 959 33.60 28.95 -23.74
C VAL A 959 34.65 29.06 -24.84
N ASP A 960 34.72 28.04 -25.71
CA ASP A 960 35.64 27.92 -26.84
C ASP A 960 37.13 27.66 -26.51
N GLU A 961 37.52 27.64 -25.23
CA GLU A 961 38.85 27.21 -24.78
C GLU A 961 39.10 25.71 -25.06
N ASP A 962 40.36 25.32 -25.22
CA ASP A 962 40.74 23.91 -25.33
C ASP A 962 40.50 23.16 -24.01
N ALA A 963 40.06 21.89 -24.08
CA ALA A 963 39.84 21.07 -22.87
C ALA A 963 41.07 20.88 -21.97
N GLY A 964 42.28 21.08 -22.51
CA GLY A 964 43.55 21.06 -21.79
C GLY A 964 44.07 22.44 -21.34
N SER A 965 43.30 23.52 -21.53
CA SER A 965 43.68 24.88 -21.11
C SER A 965 43.88 24.94 -19.58
N PRO A 966 44.93 25.60 -19.07
CA PRO A 966 45.14 25.77 -17.63
C PRO A 966 43.96 26.42 -16.89
N LEU A 967 43.15 27.21 -17.61
CA LEU A 967 41.95 27.88 -17.08
C LEU A 967 40.87 26.89 -16.59
N VAL A 968 40.90 25.65 -17.09
CA VAL A 968 39.92 24.59 -16.81
C VAL A 968 40.54 23.32 -16.22
N ALA A 969 41.77 23.42 -15.70
CA ALA A 969 42.51 22.28 -15.15
C ALA A 969 42.09 21.90 -13.72
N ASP A 970 41.69 22.88 -12.89
CA ASP A 970 41.42 22.71 -11.46
C ASP A 970 39.93 22.75 -11.12
N ASN A 971 39.53 22.10 -10.01
CA ASN A 971 38.19 22.23 -9.44
C ASN A 971 37.96 23.69 -8.98
N ARG A 972 36.76 24.21 -9.24
CA ARG A 972 36.37 25.61 -8.93
C ARG A 972 34.92 25.67 -8.47
N ARG A 973 34.61 26.54 -7.50
CA ARG A 973 33.22 26.78 -7.07
C ARG A 973 32.61 27.97 -7.81
N PHE A 974 31.37 27.81 -8.25
CA PHE A 974 30.57 28.79 -8.99
C PHE A 974 29.23 29.04 -8.27
N ARG A 975 28.56 30.14 -8.62
CA ARG A 975 27.21 30.45 -8.12
C ARG A 975 26.13 29.60 -8.79
N ALA A 976 26.39 29.16 -10.02
CA ALA A 976 25.49 28.29 -10.77
C ALA A 976 26.26 27.37 -11.72
N ILE A 977 25.60 26.28 -12.06
CA ILE A 977 25.99 25.26 -13.04
C ILE A 977 24.81 25.00 -13.98
N THR A 978 25.05 24.31 -15.09
CA THR A 978 24.09 24.11 -16.17
C THR A 978 23.41 22.74 -16.14
N GLY A 979 22.20 22.66 -16.65
CA GLY A 979 21.34 21.47 -16.62
C GLY A 979 21.77 20.31 -17.51
N ALA A 980 22.83 20.44 -18.32
CA ALA A 980 23.20 19.42 -19.30
C ALA A 980 23.76 18.13 -18.67
N CYS A 981 24.53 18.26 -17.59
CA CYS A 981 24.93 17.17 -16.71
C CYS A 981 25.30 17.76 -15.34
N PHE A 982 24.64 17.33 -14.26
CA PHE A 982 25.10 17.66 -12.90
C PHE A 982 24.65 16.62 -11.88
N ALA A 983 25.42 16.51 -10.80
CA ALA A 983 25.13 15.66 -9.66
C ALA A 983 24.76 16.48 -8.42
N MET A 984 23.88 15.95 -7.57
CA MET A 984 23.55 16.50 -6.25
C MET A 984 23.00 15.44 -5.30
N ARG A 985 22.76 15.79 -4.04
CA ARG A 985 22.12 14.91 -3.05
C ARG A 985 20.60 14.98 -3.20
N ALA A 986 19.92 13.85 -3.13
CA ALA A 986 18.46 13.76 -3.29
C ALA A 986 17.70 14.65 -2.30
N ALA A 987 18.19 14.73 -1.06
CA ALA A 987 17.60 15.56 -0.01
C ALA A 987 17.61 17.06 -0.35
N ASP A 988 18.67 17.55 -1.02
CA ASP A 988 18.80 18.97 -1.37
C ASP A 988 17.85 19.33 -2.52
N PHE A 989 17.75 18.48 -3.55
CA PHE A 989 16.79 18.66 -4.64
C PHE A 989 15.33 18.64 -4.14
N ALA A 990 15.01 17.70 -3.24
CA ALA A 990 13.66 17.61 -2.66
C ALA A 990 13.30 18.84 -1.81
N ALA A 991 14.26 19.34 -1.00
CA ALA A 991 14.05 20.49 -0.11
C ALA A 991 13.48 21.70 -0.87
N VAL A 992 14.06 22.04 -2.01
CA VAL A 992 13.63 23.18 -2.84
C VAL A 992 12.45 22.89 -3.78
N GLY A 993 11.91 21.66 -3.80
CA GLY A 993 10.81 21.26 -4.68
C GLY A 993 11.23 21.01 -6.14
N GLY A 994 12.49 20.60 -6.37
CA GLY A 994 13.03 20.27 -7.69
C GLY A 994 13.20 21.46 -8.64
N PHE A 995 13.13 21.20 -9.95
CA PHE A 995 13.10 22.27 -10.96
C PHE A 995 11.75 22.98 -10.95
N ASP A 996 11.73 24.30 -11.16
CA ASP A 996 10.48 25.05 -11.26
C ASP A 996 9.91 24.98 -12.70
N PRO A 997 8.71 24.41 -12.93
CA PRO A 997 8.09 24.31 -14.25
C PRO A 997 7.63 25.65 -14.87
N ILE A 998 7.78 26.78 -14.17
CA ILE A 998 7.59 28.12 -14.76
C ILE A 998 8.59 28.39 -15.90
N PHE A 999 9.79 27.78 -15.81
CA PHE A 999 10.83 27.82 -16.82
C PHE A 999 10.65 26.66 -17.79
N ILE A 1000 10.52 26.99 -19.08
CA ILE A 1000 10.25 26.02 -20.14
C ILE A 1000 11.51 25.86 -20.99
N ASN A 1001 12.30 24.83 -20.70
CA ASN A 1001 13.50 24.43 -21.44
C ASN A 1001 14.55 25.56 -21.56
N GLY A 1002 14.87 26.20 -20.44
CA GLY A 1002 15.96 27.17 -20.25
C GLY A 1002 15.81 27.98 -18.95
N GLN A 1003 16.88 28.04 -18.16
CA GLN A 1003 17.02 28.79 -16.89
C GLN A 1003 16.41 28.13 -15.64
N GLU A 1004 15.73 26.99 -15.75
CA GLU A 1004 15.36 26.13 -14.61
C GLU A 1004 16.57 25.66 -13.79
N ASP A 1005 17.72 25.46 -14.44
CA ASP A 1005 18.99 25.04 -13.86
C ASP A 1005 19.63 26.15 -13.04
N ILE A 1006 19.67 27.38 -13.58
CA ILE A 1006 20.19 28.55 -12.87
C ILE A 1006 19.24 28.93 -11.71
N ASP A 1007 17.92 28.88 -11.90
CA ASP A 1007 16.95 29.11 -10.83
C ASP A 1007 17.08 28.09 -9.69
N LEU A 1008 17.26 26.80 -10.02
CA LEU A 1008 17.55 25.75 -9.05
C LEU A 1008 18.84 26.07 -8.28
N CYS A 1009 19.90 26.51 -8.97
CA CYS A 1009 21.14 26.92 -8.31
C CYS A 1009 20.93 28.10 -7.36
N TYR A 1010 20.09 29.08 -7.71
CA TYR A 1010 19.80 30.23 -6.84
C TYR A 1010 18.97 29.84 -5.62
N ARG A 1011 17.91 29.02 -5.78
CA ARG A 1011 17.11 28.50 -4.65
C ARG A 1011 17.93 27.64 -3.68
N LEU A 1012 18.95 26.94 -4.17
CA LEU A 1012 19.83 26.11 -3.36
C LEU A 1012 21.01 26.89 -2.76
N GLY A 1013 21.58 27.85 -3.48
CA GLY A 1013 22.85 28.49 -3.13
C GLY A 1013 22.75 29.90 -2.57
N ASP A 1014 21.63 30.59 -2.75
CA ASP A 1014 21.43 32.00 -2.40
C ASP A 1014 22.61 32.90 -2.84
N GLY A 1015 22.95 32.81 -4.14
CA GLY A 1015 23.99 33.64 -4.77
C GLY A 1015 25.44 33.39 -4.34
N ARG A 1016 25.73 32.34 -3.55
CA ARG A 1016 27.10 32.02 -3.09
C ARG A 1016 27.75 30.93 -3.95
N HIS A 1017 29.08 30.89 -3.93
CA HIS A 1017 29.88 29.92 -4.69
C HIS A 1017 29.85 28.52 -4.05
N VAL A 1018 28.73 27.80 -4.23
CA VAL A 1018 28.49 26.46 -3.65
C VAL A 1018 28.28 25.33 -4.67
N PHE A 1019 28.46 25.59 -5.97
CA PHE A 1019 28.40 24.56 -7.01
C PHE A 1019 29.80 24.28 -7.54
N GLU A 1020 30.28 23.04 -7.43
CA GLU A 1020 31.66 22.71 -7.73
C GLU A 1020 31.83 22.08 -9.12
N TYR A 1021 32.61 22.75 -9.95
CA TYR A 1021 33.16 22.19 -11.18
C TYR A 1021 34.16 21.08 -10.86
N ALA A 1022 33.89 19.86 -11.31
CA ALA A 1022 34.76 18.71 -11.16
C ALA A 1022 35.63 18.54 -12.42
N ALA A 1023 36.84 19.09 -12.41
CA ALA A 1023 37.74 19.09 -13.56
C ALA A 1023 38.19 17.67 -13.99
N GLY A 1024 38.18 16.71 -13.06
CA GLY A 1024 38.43 15.30 -13.31
C GLY A 1024 37.28 14.53 -13.96
N SER A 1025 36.08 15.13 -14.10
CA SER A 1025 34.94 14.54 -14.81
C SER A 1025 34.74 15.22 -16.17
N THR A 1026 34.39 14.46 -17.21
CA THR A 1026 34.20 14.99 -18.56
C THR A 1026 33.00 14.33 -19.24
N VAL A 1027 32.18 15.15 -19.90
CA VAL A 1027 30.99 14.74 -20.66
C VAL A 1027 30.95 15.54 -21.96
N ILE A 1028 30.78 14.85 -23.09
CA ILE A 1028 30.58 15.50 -24.40
C ILE A 1028 29.08 15.78 -24.55
N HIS A 1029 28.70 16.96 -25.01
CA HIS A 1029 27.31 17.38 -25.22
C HIS A 1029 27.12 17.76 -26.69
N HIS A 1030 26.28 17.03 -27.42
CA HIS A 1030 26.08 17.16 -28.88
C HIS A 1030 25.13 18.31 -29.25
N GLU A 1031 25.19 19.39 -28.47
CA GLU A 1031 24.25 20.51 -28.42
C GLU A 1031 23.75 20.98 -29.79
N GLY A 1032 22.43 20.92 -30.01
CA GLY A 1032 21.77 21.72 -31.06
C GLY A 1032 20.88 21.01 -32.08
N ARG A 1033 20.06 20.01 -31.70
CA ARG A 1033 19.10 19.37 -32.65
C ARG A 1033 17.61 19.38 -32.26
N THR A 1034 17.22 19.93 -31.12
CA THR A 1034 15.80 20.08 -30.75
C THR A 1034 15.14 21.28 -31.44
N LYS A 1035 14.17 21.03 -32.35
CA LYS A 1035 13.34 22.09 -32.95
C LYS A 1035 12.64 22.90 -31.86
N GLY A 1036 12.77 24.23 -31.91
CA GLY A 1036 12.09 25.15 -30.99
C GLY A 1036 12.86 25.50 -29.71
N ARG A 1037 14.12 25.09 -29.55
CA ARG A 1037 15.00 25.57 -28.46
C ARG A 1037 15.06 27.09 -28.49
N GLY A 1038 14.80 27.74 -27.34
CA GLY A 1038 14.68 29.19 -27.23
C GLY A 1038 13.31 29.80 -27.56
N ARG A 1039 12.27 29.01 -27.90
CA ARG A 1039 10.89 29.53 -28.11
C ARG A 1039 10.37 30.33 -26.91
N PHE A 1040 10.73 29.93 -25.70
CA PHE A 1040 10.32 30.56 -24.45
C PHE A 1040 11.42 31.41 -23.80
N ILE A 1041 12.53 31.71 -24.50
CA ILE A 1041 13.67 32.43 -23.90
C ILE A 1041 13.27 33.80 -23.31
N ILE A 1042 12.40 34.54 -24.00
CA ILE A 1042 11.90 35.85 -23.55
C ILE A 1042 11.07 35.67 -22.27
N HIS A 1043 10.16 34.68 -22.24
CA HIS A 1043 9.35 34.34 -21.07
C HIS A 1043 10.22 33.92 -19.88
N ASN A 1044 11.12 32.96 -20.09
CA ASN A 1044 12.01 32.45 -19.04
C ASN A 1044 12.89 33.58 -18.48
N ARG A 1045 13.40 34.50 -19.34
CA ARG A 1045 14.22 35.64 -18.90
C ARG A 1045 13.41 36.69 -18.14
N TYR A 1046 12.19 36.99 -18.57
CA TYR A 1046 11.28 37.85 -17.79
C TYR A 1046 10.98 37.25 -16.42
N SER A 1047 10.62 35.98 -16.35
CA SER A 1047 10.33 35.28 -15.10
C SER A 1047 11.56 35.24 -14.18
N TYR A 1048 12.75 34.97 -14.74
CA TYR A 1048 14.01 34.94 -14.01
C TYR A 1048 14.39 36.33 -13.48
N THR A 1049 14.36 37.38 -14.31
CA THR A 1049 14.68 38.74 -13.90
C THR A 1049 13.64 39.32 -12.93
N ALA A 1050 12.36 38.94 -13.05
CA ALA A 1050 11.33 39.31 -12.07
C ALA A 1050 11.61 38.69 -10.68
N ARG A 1051 12.07 37.44 -10.65
CA ARG A 1051 12.38 36.70 -9.41
C ARG A 1051 13.72 37.11 -8.78
N TRP A 1052 14.78 37.25 -9.59
CA TRP A 1052 16.17 37.39 -9.13
C TRP A 1052 16.84 38.72 -9.51
N GLY A 1053 16.13 39.66 -10.15
CA GLY A 1053 16.73 40.88 -10.74
C GLY A 1053 17.35 41.88 -9.76
N LYS A 1054 17.16 41.71 -8.45
CA LYS A 1054 17.83 42.50 -7.39
C LYS A 1054 18.82 41.68 -6.56
N ALA A 1055 19.00 40.39 -6.86
CA ALA A 1055 19.55 39.45 -5.91
C ALA A 1055 21.01 39.74 -5.55
N PHE A 1056 21.94 39.80 -6.52
CA PHE A 1056 23.38 39.87 -6.23
C PHE A 1056 24.19 40.64 -7.30
N PRO A 1057 25.34 41.24 -6.92
CA PRO A 1057 26.28 41.87 -7.87
C PRO A 1057 27.03 40.81 -8.71
N GLY A 1058 27.52 41.21 -9.89
CA GLY A 1058 28.32 40.33 -10.75
C GLY A 1058 29.62 39.85 -10.10
N ASP A 1059 30.10 38.68 -10.52
CA ASP A 1059 31.33 38.01 -10.06
C ASP A 1059 32.32 37.68 -11.19
N ASP A 1060 31.94 37.88 -12.45
CA ASP A 1060 32.79 37.54 -13.60
C ASP A 1060 34.16 38.25 -13.61
N VAL A 1061 34.21 39.53 -13.25
CA VAL A 1061 35.44 40.32 -13.13
C VAL A 1061 36.45 39.69 -12.14
N ASP A 1062 35.99 39.08 -11.05
CA ASP A 1062 36.86 38.49 -10.03
C ASP A 1062 37.54 37.22 -10.56
N PHE A 1063 36.79 36.38 -11.28
CA PHE A 1063 37.35 35.22 -11.98
C PHE A 1063 38.40 35.66 -13.01
N TYR A 1064 38.04 36.58 -13.91
CA TYR A 1064 38.97 37.04 -14.94
C TYR A 1064 40.22 37.68 -14.36
N THR A 1065 40.10 38.53 -13.33
CA THR A 1065 41.24 39.19 -12.69
C THR A 1065 42.18 38.19 -12.02
N ARG A 1066 41.64 37.18 -11.32
CA ARG A 1066 42.43 36.11 -10.69
C ARG A 1066 43.19 35.28 -11.73
N ASP A 1067 42.55 35.01 -12.86
CA ASP A 1067 43.07 34.17 -13.94
C ASP A 1067 43.90 34.96 -14.99
N GLY A 1068 44.26 36.22 -14.71
CA GLY A 1068 45.23 37.00 -15.49
C GLY A 1068 44.66 37.85 -16.63
N PHE A 1069 43.35 38.10 -16.64
CA PHE A 1069 42.64 38.86 -17.67
C PHE A 1069 42.01 40.14 -17.14
N VAL A 1070 41.66 41.04 -18.05
CA VAL A 1070 40.81 42.21 -17.82
C VAL A 1070 39.60 42.16 -18.76
N VAL A 1071 38.45 42.69 -18.31
CA VAL A 1071 37.27 42.84 -19.17
C VAL A 1071 37.47 44.07 -20.06
N ALA A 1072 37.57 43.85 -21.37
CA ALA A 1072 37.76 44.91 -22.36
C ALA A 1072 36.43 45.59 -22.72
N GLU A 1073 35.39 44.79 -22.96
CA GLU A 1073 34.01 45.26 -23.16
C GLU A 1073 32.99 44.17 -22.81
N TYR A 1074 31.71 44.52 -22.76
CA TYR A 1074 30.62 43.56 -22.61
C TYR A 1074 29.81 43.46 -23.91
N MET A 1075 29.69 42.23 -24.43
CA MET A 1075 28.89 41.90 -25.61
C MET A 1075 27.47 41.51 -25.19
N ILE A 1076 26.48 42.04 -25.91
CA ILE A 1076 25.06 41.72 -25.73
C ILE A 1076 24.69 40.55 -26.64
N ASP A 1077 23.96 39.55 -26.11
CA ASP A 1077 23.53 38.38 -26.89
C ASP A 1077 22.37 38.68 -27.87
N ARG A 1078 21.45 39.56 -27.45
CA ARG A 1078 20.27 40.00 -28.21
C ARG A 1078 20.05 41.51 -27.98
N PRO A 1079 20.56 42.38 -28.86
CA PRO A 1079 20.43 43.83 -28.70
C PRO A 1079 18.98 44.31 -28.57
N GLU A 1080 18.03 43.62 -29.19
CA GLU A 1080 16.59 43.93 -29.09
C GLU A 1080 16.01 43.74 -27.68
N LEU A 1081 16.70 43.03 -26.79
CA LEU A 1081 16.29 42.78 -25.40
C LEU A 1081 16.99 43.71 -24.38
N GLU A 1082 17.88 44.61 -24.82
CA GLU A 1082 18.64 45.51 -23.95
C GLU A 1082 17.70 46.47 -23.20
N THR A 1083 16.78 47.11 -23.92
CA THR A 1083 15.81 48.07 -23.38
C THR A 1083 14.78 47.43 -22.44
N GLU A 1084 14.58 46.12 -22.55
CA GLU A 1084 13.68 45.34 -21.70
C GLU A 1084 14.36 44.85 -20.40
N GLY A 1085 15.68 45.08 -20.23
CA GLY A 1085 16.43 44.65 -19.05
C GLY A 1085 16.65 43.14 -18.95
N ILE A 1086 16.42 42.41 -20.05
CA ILE A 1086 16.50 40.94 -20.13
C ILE A 1086 17.50 40.46 -21.21
N ALA A 1087 18.47 41.30 -21.56
CA ALA A 1087 19.62 40.89 -22.34
C ALA A 1087 20.68 40.18 -21.46
N CYS A 1088 21.39 39.21 -22.04
CA CYS A 1088 22.57 38.61 -21.42
C CYS A 1088 23.81 39.39 -21.86
N TRP A 1089 24.68 39.74 -20.91
CA TRP A 1089 25.90 40.50 -21.14
C TRP A 1089 27.11 39.64 -20.80
N ARG A 1090 27.88 39.25 -21.83
CA ARG A 1090 29.09 38.42 -21.73
C ARG A 1090 30.34 39.28 -21.89
N ALA A 1091 31.33 39.13 -21.02
CA ALA A 1091 32.60 39.84 -21.16
C ALA A 1091 33.38 39.37 -22.41
N ARG A 1092 33.94 40.31 -23.16
CA ARG A 1092 35.12 40.08 -23.99
C ARG A 1092 36.35 40.43 -23.14
N ILE A 1093 37.30 39.50 -23.07
CA ILE A 1093 38.47 39.62 -22.21
C ILE A 1093 39.75 39.83 -23.01
N GLU A 1094 40.72 40.51 -22.39
CA GLU A 1094 42.07 40.71 -22.90
C GLU A 1094 43.07 40.30 -21.81
N ALA A 1095 44.24 39.78 -22.19
CA ALA A 1095 45.28 39.40 -21.24
C ALA A 1095 45.89 40.65 -20.58
N ARG A 1096 46.22 40.55 -19.29
CA ARG A 1096 46.71 41.66 -18.46
C ARG A 1096 48.20 41.96 -18.62
#